data_AF-A0AAI9Y2L9-F1
#
_entry.id   AF-A0AAI9Y2L9-F1
#
_cell.length_a   1.000
_cell.length_b   1.000
_cell.length_c   1.000
_cell.angle_alpha   90.00
_cell.angle_beta   90.00
_cell.angle_gamma   90.00
#
_symmetry.space_group_name_H-M   'P 1'
#
loop_
_entity.id
_entity.type
_entity.pdbx_description
1 polymer ?
#
loop_
_entity_poly.entity_id
_entity_poly.type
_entity_poly.pdbx_seq_one_letter_code
_entity_poly.pdbx_strand_id
1 'polypeptide(L)'
;MAPRTLTAKLWRLNANLVSKQQLRRLTLHEYQSQNLLKEFGIPVPRGHLARTPAEAAVIATELGGNCSLKAQVLRGGIDDGTFDNGSGAGIQLANNAESAEKAANRMLDHYLKTDQSVGNGVLVNKLHVTESLNPERKWYLAITFDRENYCPIIIASKFGGVAIEKIAAQHPDELHTFRFGFTDGITTKLTNKVSNCLGASAKEKEDLNDILGRLYKIFTTKDAYSLEIKTLASSSEGGLTCMDAKFSFDDAAAKRQKTLFAERDTEHEIPEEVEADKYGLVYVRMDGDIGNVVNGAGLAMATNDAIALHGGASANFLDAGGQATKETMVKAFEIILRDQRVKTIFVNIYGGITRGDMIAESILGAAKELGPLKIPMVVRLQGTNSEMGLKIPDLDPIAVADFHDTLKKSKRIVALIGAGLSVSSGLATFRGANGLWRNQDITQVASPAGFRHDPGLVWQFYTYRRHDALRAKPNPAHYALAELARRVPGFVALTQNVDNLSPRAGHSPSQLKELHGNLFALSCVDVVGCGYNERDNFEESLSPALDPSKDEERTIGSINPDKKPRASPVLLAGIARKHAQILGEKYEGNSPTTRDLTSLKAPDQPAPSNPVAVTRLSSGLEKKDLPQCPKCKNNILRPAVVWFGEPLPVEVVEEAQALFDDPGAIDLFLTIGTTSKVWPAAGYAEMARKKGARVAVINTRAEDARHVRPDKDWVFVGDAADVLPQLLKPVISESYEQVEKNMKK
;
A
#
# COMPACT_ATOMS: atom_id res chain seq x y z
N MET A 1 12.15 37.53 -0.11
CA MET A 1 12.23 37.48 1.36
C MET A 1 10.90 37.93 1.93
N ALA A 2 10.12 36.99 2.45
CA ALA A 2 8.92 37.24 3.26
C ALA A 2 9.13 36.54 4.62
N PRO A 3 8.67 37.11 5.75
CA PRO A 3 9.24 36.82 7.06
C PRO A 3 8.71 35.51 7.67
N ARG A 4 9.62 34.81 8.34
CA ARG A 4 9.51 33.52 9.05
C ARG A 4 8.54 33.51 10.26
N THR A 5 7.52 34.37 10.30
CA THR A 5 6.73 34.62 11.52
C THR A 5 5.30 34.07 11.52
N LEU A 6 4.84 33.40 10.44
CA LEU A 6 3.56 32.67 10.46
C LEU A 6 3.70 31.19 10.87
N THR A 7 4.84 30.56 10.60
CA THR A 7 5.07 29.13 10.91
C THR A 7 5.37 28.86 12.39
N ALA A 8 5.85 29.85 13.15
CA ALA A 8 6.18 29.66 14.57
C ALA A 8 4.97 29.77 15.53
N LYS A 9 3.90 30.47 15.13
CA LYS A 9 2.68 30.61 15.96
C LYS A 9 1.75 29.39 15.87
N LEU A 10 1.70 28.72 14.73
CA LEU A 10 0.92 27.48 14.56
C LEU A 10 1.50 26.29 15.32
N TRP A 11 2.80 26.28 15.62
CA TRP A 11 3.47 25.21 16.37
C TRP A 11 3.42 25.38 17.89
N ARG A 12 3.00 26.54 18.43
CA ARG A 12 2.91 26.77 19.88
C ARG A 12 1.51 26.61 20.47
N LEU A 13 0.48 26.44 19.64
CA LEU A 13 -0.90 26.19 20.10
C LEU A 13 -1.28 24.71 20.15
N ASN A 14 -0.40 23.80 19.73
CA ASN A 14 -0.65 22.35 19.70
C ASN A 14 0.37 21.53 20.51
N ALA A 15 0.73 22.01 21.71
CA ALA A 15 1.56 21.24 22.65
C ALA A 15 0.82 20.02 23.25
N ASN A 16 -0.47 19.82 22.94
CA ASN A 16 -1.27 18.66 23.38
C ASN A 16 -1.42 17.56 22.32
N LEU A 17 -0.70 17.62 21.19
CA LEU A 17 -0.78 16.61 20.13
C LEU A 17 0.56 15.86 19.95
N VAL A 18 1.13 15.37 21.05
CA VAL A 18 2.01 14.20 20.96
C VAL A 18 1.11 12.98 21.06
N SER A 19 0.78 12.39 19.91
CA SER A 19 0.02 11.15 19.87
C SER A 19 0.83 10.07 20.60
N LYS A 20 0.41 9.76 21.83
CA LYS A 20 0.98 8.66 22.61
C LYS A 20 0.67 7.38 21.84
N GLN A 21 1.67 6.80 21.19
CA GLN A 21 1.61 5.43 20.70
C GLN A 21 1.19 4.56 21.89
N GLN A 22 -0.05 4.05 21.85
CA GLN A 22 -0.57 3.19 22.91
C GLN A 22 0.06 1.81 22.69
N LEU A 23 1.24 1.62 23.28
CA LEU A 23 1.90 0.32 23.38
C LEU A 23 1.18 -0.50 24.46
N ARG A 24 0.96 -1.79 24.18
CA ARG A 24 0.21 -2.70 25.04
C ARG A 24 1.10 -3.33 26.11
N ARG A 25 1.38 -2.55 27.13
CA ARG A 25 2.31 -2.88 28.21
C ARG A 25 1.79 -4.04 29.05
N LEU A 26 2.61 -5.06 29.29
CA LEU A 26 2.31 -6.07 30.29
C LEU A 26 2.01 -5.38 31.63
N THR A 27 0.81 -5.59 32.14
CA THR A 27 0.37 -5.14 33.46
C THR A 27 0.05 -6.35 34.29
N LEU A 28 0.62 -6.42 35.49
CA LEU A 28 0.34 -7.48 36.44
C LEU A 28 -0.88 -7.13 37.29
N HIS A 29 -1.60 -8.16 37.72
CA HIS A 29 -2.57 -8.04 38.80
C HIS A 29 -1.89 -7.62 40.11
N GLU A 30 -2.68 -7.18 41.08
CA GLU A 30 -2.16 -6.77 42.39
C GLU A 30 -1.44 -7.93 43.08
N TYR A 31 -2.03 -9.13 43.10
CA TYR A 31 -1.41 -10.30 43.75
C TYR A 31 -0.06 -10.68 43.11
N GLN A 32 0.08 -10.54 41.78
CA GLN A 32 1.32 -10.81 41.05
C GLN A 32 2.37 -9.75 41.36
N SER A 33 1.95 -8.49 41.42
CA SER A 33 2.81 -7.38 41.82
C SER A 33 3.33 -7.57 43.26
N GLN A 34 2.47 -8.04 44.18
CA GLN A 34 2.88 -8.38 45.55
C GLN A 34 3.80 -9.60 45.63
N ASN A 35 3.57 -10.63 44.82
CA ASN A 35 4.49 -11.77 44.73
C ASN A 35 5.89 -11.33 44.28
N LEU A 36 5.96 -10.41 43.31
CA LEU A 36 7.24 -9.87 42.86
C LEU A 36 7.90 -8.99 43.93
N LEU A 37 7.13 -8.18 44.66
CA LEU A 37 7.65 -7.45 45.83
C LEU A 37 8.25 -8.41 46.87
N LYS A 38 7.56 -9.50 47.18
CA LYS A 38 7.99 -10.54 48.12
C LYS A 38 9.24 -11.27 47.66
N GLU A 39 9.38 -11.57 46.36
CA GLU A 39 10.60 -12.15 45.76
C GLU A 39 11.83 -11.26 46.02
N PHE A 40 11.65 -9.94 46.01
CA PHE A 40 12.70 -8.95 46.30
C PHE A 40 12.78 -8.59 47.79
N GLY A 41 12.00 -9.28 48.63
CA GLY A 41 11.94 -9.12 50.08
C GLY A 41 11.34 -7.79 50.57
N ILE A 42 10.57 -7.11 49.73
CA ILE A 42 9.82 -5.92 50.15
C ILE A 42 8.59 -6.39 50.95
N PRO A 43 8.32 -5.83 52.15
CA PRO A 43 7.20 -6.27 52.98
C PRO A 43 5.84 -6.04 52.29
N VAL A 44 5.00 -7.07 52.28
CA VAL A 44 3.62 -7.05 51.79
C VAL A 44 2.72 -7.77 52.81
N PRO A 45 1.40 -7.47 52.87
CA PRO A 45 0.46 -8.21 53.73
C PRO A 45 0.43 -9.70 53.37
N ARG A 46 0.15 -10.55 54.36
CA ARG A 46 -0.17 -11.96 54.10
C ARG A 46 -1.46 -12.04 53.29
N GLY A 47 -1.46 -12.88 52.26
CA GLY A 47 -2.62 -13.07 51.42
C GLY A 47 -2.43 -14.17 50.39
N HIS A 48 -3.55 -14.67 49.89
CA HIS A 48 -3.61 -15.74 48.89
C HIS A 48 -4.73 -15.47 47.88
N LEU A 49 -4.59 -16.07 46.70
CA LEU A 49 -5.58 -15.98 45.63
C LEU A 49 -6.72 -16.98 45.90
N ALA A 50 -7.96 -16.53 45.79
CA ALA A 50 -9.16 -17.35 45.81
C ALA A 50 -9.86 -17.29 44.45
N ARG A 51 -10.27 -18.45 43.94
CA ARG A 51 -11.07 -18.63 42.71
C ARG A 51 -12.47 -19.14 43.00
N THR A 52 -12.71 -19.61 44.22
CA THR A 52 -14.02 -20.04 44.69
C THR A 52 -14.36 -19.39 46.03
N PRO A 53 -15.64 -19.24 46.37
CA PRO A 53 -16.04 -18.76 47.69
C PRO A 53 -15.48 -19.61 48.84
N ALA A 54 -15.40 -20.94 48.65
CA ALA A 54 -14.83 -21.85 49.64
C ALA A 54 -13.33 -21.62 49.87
N GLU A 55 -12.55 -21.38 48.81
CA GLU A 55 -11.14 -21.01 48.95
C GLU A 55 -10.97 -19.70 49.74
N ALA A 56 -11.83 -18.71 49.48
CA ALA A 56 -11.80 -17.45 50.23
C ALA A 56 -12.07 -17.66 51.74
N ALA A 57 -12.98 -18.57 52.08
CA ALA A 57 -13.26 -18.93 53.46
C ALA A 57 -12.05 -19.58 54.16
N VAL A 58 -11.39 -20.52 53.49
CA VAL A 58 -10.18 -21.20 53.98
C VAL A 58 -9.06 -20.19 54.22
N ILE A 59 -8.79 -19.31 53.24
CA ILE A 59 -7.75 -18.29 53.36
C ILE A 59 -8.06 -17.32 54.50
N ALA A 60 -9.33 -16.92 54.67
CA ALA A 60 -9.73 -16.06 55.79
C ALA A 60 -9.45 -16.71 57.15
N THR A 61 -9.66 -18.02 57.29
CA THR A 61 -9.28 -18.77 58.51
C THR A 61 -7.78 -18.75 58.74
N GLU A 62 -6.97 -19.01 57.71
CA GLU A 62 -5.50 -19.00 57.79
C GLU A 62 -4.94 -17.62 58.19
N LEU A 63 -5.59 -16.54 57.76
CA LEU A 63 -5.21 -15.17 58.08
C LEU A 63 -5.66 -14.72 59.49
N GLY A 64 -6.47 -15.51 60.19
CA GLY A 64 -6.98 -15.20 61.54
C GLY A 64 -8.34 -14.50 61.56
N GLY A 65 -9.12 -14.59 60.48
CA GLY A 65 -10.50 -14.12 60.37
C GLY A 65 -10.66 -12.77 59.66
N ASN A 66 -10.03 -11.72 60.20
CA ASN A 66 -10.14 -10.36 59.63
C ASN A 66 -9.32 -10.22 58.34
N CYS A 67 -10.01 -10.08 57.20
CA CYS A 67 -9.39 -10.00 55.89
C CYS A 67 -10.13 -9.02 54.95
N SER A 68 -9.45 -8.67 53.87
CA SER A 68 -9.97 -7.90 52.75
C SER A 68 -9.96 -8.77 51.51
N LEU A 69 -11.08 -8.81 50.80
CA LEU A 69 -11.24 -9.47 49.51
C LEU A 69 -11.20 -8.42 48.41
N LYS A 70 -10.20 -8.51 47.53
CA LYS A 70 -9.98 -7.55 46.45
C LYS A 70 -10.14 -8.19 45.08
N ALA A 71 -11.03 -7.65 44.26
CA ALA A 71 -11.21 -8.09 42.88
C ALA A 71 -9.90 -7.93 42.08
N GLN A 72 -9.46 -9.00 41.40
CA GLN A 72 -8.27 -8.96 40.57
C GLN A 72 -8.62 -8.58 39.14
N VAL A 73 -8.44 -7.31 38.81
CA VAL A 73 -8.63 -6.75 37.47
C VAL A 73 -7.44 -5.88 37.09
N LEU A 74 -7.13 -5.80 35.78
CA LEU A 74 -5.97 -5.06 35.27
C LEU A 74 -6.21 -3.54 35.19
N ARG A 75 -7.47 -3.10 35.15
CA ARG A 75 -7.86 -1.68 35.08
C ARG A 75 -7.99 -1.07 36.49
N GLY A 76 -7.85 0.26 36.58
CA GLY A 76 -7.98 0.97 37.85
C GLY A 76 -9.45 1.20 38.27
N GLY A 77 -9.63 1.80 39.45
CA GLY A 77 -10.93 2.30 39.91
C GLY A 77 -11.87 1.24 40.51
N ILE A 78 -11.33 0.12 41.02
CA ILE A 78 -12.17 -0.90 41.66
C ILE A 78 -12.81 -0.43 42.96
N ASP A 79 -12.20 0.54 43.63
CA ASP A 79 -12.65 1.07 44.93
C ASP A 79 -14.02 1.76 44.82
N ASP A 80 -14.25 2.43 43.69
CA ASP A 80 -15.50 3.13 43.39
C ASP A 80 -16.42 2.32 42.43
N GLY A 81 -16.04 1.07 42.14
CA GLY A 81 -16.77 0.22 41.19
C GLY A 81 -18.11 -0.28 41.72
N THR A 82 -18.94 -0.81 40.83
CA THR A 82 -20.19 -1.48 41.19
C THR A 82 -20.35 -2.76 40.39
N PHE A 83 -20.63 -3.86 41.08
CA PHE A 83 -20.97 -5.13 40.44
C PHE A 83 -22.35 -5.10 39.80
N ASP A 84 -22.56 -5.91 38.76
CA ASP A 84 -23.84 -6.08 38.06
C ASP A 84 -25.01 -6.54 38.96
N ASN A 85 -24.70 -7.27 40.02
CA ASN A 85 -25.64 -7.70 41.06
C ASN A 85 -25.88 -6.63 42.16
N GLY A 86 -25.31 -5.43 42.01
CA GLY A 86 -25.42 -4.31 42.94
C GLY A 86 -24.55 -4.41 44.19
N SER A 87 -23.63 -5.38 44.28
CA SER A 87 -22.86 -5.67 45.51
C SER A 87 -21.73 -4.67 45.86
N GLY A 88 -21.81 -3.42 45.39
CA GLY A 88 -20.92 -2.33 45.80
C GLY A 88 -19.49 -2.46 45.24
N ALA A 89 -18.52 -1.98 46.01
CA ALA A 89 -17.12 -1.83 45.60
C ALA A 89 -16.38 -3.15 45.35
N GLY A 90 -15.32 -3.08 44.53
CA GLY A 90 -14.41 -4.19 44.23
C GLY A 90 -13.49 -4.60 45.38
N ILE A 91 -13.58 -3.93 46.54
CA ILE A 91 -12.92 -4.32 47.79
C ILE A 91 -14.01 -4.51 48.85
N GLN A 92 -14.05 -5.70 49.46
CA GLN A 92 -14.99 -6.02 50.54
C GLN A 92 -14.25 -6.55 51.77
N LEU A 93 -14.63 -6.07 52.96
CA LEU A 93 -14.06 -6.53 54.22
C LEU A 93 -14.85 -7.73 54.76
N ALA A 94 -14.13 -8.67 55.36
CA ALA A 94 -14.68 -9.85 56.04
C ALA A 94 -14.02 -10.00 57.41
N ASN A 95 -14.79 -10.43 58.40
CA ASN A 95 -14.34 -10.59 59.79
C ASN A 95 -14.19 -12.06 60.22
N ASN A 96 -14.62 -12.99 59.39
CA ASN A 96 -14.50 -14.44 59.59
C ASN A 96 -14.71 -15.18 58.25
N ALA A 97 -14.46 -16.50 58.25
CA ALA A 97 -14.60 -17.37 57.09
C ALA A 97 -15.98 -17.31 56.41
N GLU A 98 -17.07 -17.30 57.19
CA GLU A 98 -18.43 -17.24 56.65
C GLU A 98 -18.71 -15.91 55.92
N SER A 99 -18.27 -14.80 56.50
CA SER A 99 -18.40 -13.48 55.88
C SER A 99 -17.53 -13.34 54.62
N ALA A 100 -16.35 -13.97 54.60
CA ALA A 100 -15.47 -14.02 53.44
C ALA A 100 -16.08 -14.84 52.31
N GLU A 101 -16.67 -15.99 52.60
CA GLU A 101 -17.39 -16.80 51.63
C GLU A 101 -18.56 -16.03 51.01
N LYS A 102 -19.38 -15.37 51.84
CA LYS A 102 -20.50 -14.54 51.38
C LYS A 102 -20.04 -13.37 50.52
N ALA A 103 -18.95 -12.69 50.91
CA ALA A 103 -18.38 -11.61 50.11
C ALA A 103 -17.87 -12.14 48.76
N ALA A 104 -17.13 -13.24 48.77
CA ALA A 104 -16.62 -13.87 47.55
C ALA A 104 -17.74 -14.31 46.61
N ASN A 105 -18.83 -14.86 47.12
CA ASN A 105 -20.00 -15.28 46.33
C ASN A 105 -20.73 -14.10 45.66
N ARG A 106 -20.57 -12.87 46.18
CA ARG A 106 -21.11 -11.66 45.55
C ARG A 106 -20.17 -11.05 44.52
N MET A 107 -18.89 -11.42 44.54
CA MET A 107 -17.87 -10.81 43.69
C MET A 107 -17.44 -11.72 42.54
N LEU A 108 -17.21 -13.01 42.82
CA LEU A 108 -16.81 -14.00 41.82
C LEU A 108 -17.95 -14.25 40.83
N ASP A 109 -17.59 -14.45 39.56
CA ASP A 109 -18.50 -14.68 38.44
C ASP A 109 -19.49 -13.53 38.17
N HIS A 110 -19.20 -12.35 38.69
CA HIS A 110 -19.95 -11.11 38.47
C HIS A 110 -19.10 -10.07 37.72
N TYR A 111 -19.76 -9.21 36.94
CA TYR A 111 -19.08 -8.13 36.22
C TYR A 111 -18.93 -6.90 37.10
N LEU A 112 -17.69 -6.44 37.30
CA LEU A 112 -17.35 -5.20 37.99
C LEU A 112 -17.28 -4.05 36.99
N LYS A 113 -18.17 -3.06 37.13
CA LYS A 113 -18.16 -1.84 36.32
C LYS A 113 -17.46 -0.71 37.07
N THR A 114 -16.56 -0.02 36.39
CA THR A 114 -15.84 1.18 36.86
C THR A 114 -15.99 2.33 35.86
N ASP A 115 -15.63 3.55 36.24
CA ASP A 115 -15.60 4.70 35.33
C ASP A 115 -14.68 4.50 34.11
N GLN A 116 -13.73 3.56 34.21
CA GLN A 116 -12.77 3.20 33.16
C GLN A 116 -13.20 1.98 32.33
N SER A 117 -14.38 1.41 32.62
CA SER A 117 -14.89 0.21 31.98
C SER A 117 -15.59 0.53 30.65
N VAL A 118 -15.36 -0.31 29.64
CA VAL A 118 -16.12 -0.27 28.38
C VAL A 118 -17.22 -1.33 28.47
N GLY A 119 -18.46 -0.97 28.11
CA GLY A 119 -19.60 -1.90 28.14
C GLY A 119 -20.02 -2.32 29.55
N ASN A 120 -20.15 -3.62 29.78
CA ASN A 120 -20.72 -4.20 31.00
C ASN A 120 -19.75 -4.30 32.18
N GLY A 121 -18.48 -3.89 32.02
CA GLY A 121 -17.46 -4.08 33.06
C GLY A 121 -16.56 -5.28 32.78
N VAL A 122 -15.82 -5.70 33.79
CA VAL A 122 -14.86 -6.81 33.71
C VAL A 122 -15.35 -7.95 34.59
N LEU A 123 -15.41 -9.17 34.06
CA LEU A 123 -15.76 -10.36 34.83
C LEU A 123 -14.67 -10.60 35.89
N VAL A 124 -15.08 -10.76 37.15
CA VAL A 124 -14.15 -11.06 38.24
C VAL A 124 -14.15 -12.57 38.48
N ASN A 125 -13.04 -13.24 38.13
CA ASN A 125 -12.88 -14.69 38.31
C ASN A 125 -11.82 -15.06 39.37
N LYS A 126 -11.20 -14.05 40.00
CA LYS A 126 -10.13 -14.17 40.99
C LYS A 126 -10.26 -13.07 42.03
N LEU A 127 -10.10 -13.43 43.29
CA LEU A 127 -10.02 -12.50 44.42
C LEU A 127 -8.67 -12.66 45.12
N HIS A 128 -8.06 -11.55 45.50
CA HIS A 128 -6.92 -11.57 46.40
C HIS A 128 -7.43 -11.35 47.82
N VAL A 129 -7.31 -12.37 48.66
CA VAL A 129 -7.74 -12.33 50.07
C VAL A 129 -6.51 -12.04 50.92
N THR A 130 -6.47 -10.84 51.51
CA THR A 130 -5.31 -10.35 52.28
C THR A 130 -5.70 -10.05 53.71
N GLU A 131 -4.77 -10.14 54.65
CA GLU A 131 -5.02 -9.69 56.03
C GLU A 131 -5.39 -8.21 56.05
N SER A 132 -6.27 -7.83 56.98
CA SER A 132 -6.66 -6.43 57.14
C SER A 132 -5.68 -5.71 58.05
N LEU A 133 -4.95 -4.74 57.50
CA LEU A 133 -4.06 -3.85 58.26
C LEU A 133 -4.74 -2.49 58.48
N ASN A 134 -4.56 -1.92 59.68
CA ASN A 134 -5.02 -0.59 60.04
C ASN A 134 -3.83 0.36 60.20
N PRO A 135 -3.29 0.92 59.10
CA PRO A 135 -2.11 1.78 59.17
C PRO A 135 -2.44 3.17 59.71
N GLU A 136 -1.52 3.76 60.46
CA GLU A 136 -1.64 5.16 60.93
C GLU A 136 -1.51 6.16 59.80
N ARG A 137 -0.61 5.88 58.84
CA ARG A 137 -0.34 6.70 57.67
C ARG A 137 -0.27 5.84 56.41
N LYS A 138 -0.80 6.39 55.32
CA LYS A 138 -0.79 5.76 53.99
C LYS A 138 -0.13 6.72 53.02
N TRP A 139 0.93 6.30 52.35
CA TRP A 139 1.61 7.09 51.34
C TRP A 139 1.44 6.48 49.96
N TYR A 140 1.50 7.33 48.95
CA TYR A 140 1.61 6.93 47.55
C TYR A 140 3.07 7.02 47.12
N LEU A 141 3.55 6.02 46.39
CA LEU A 141 4.92 5.99 45.86
C LEU A 141 4.95 5.33 44.48
N ALA A 142 5.61 5.94 43.50
CA ALA A 142 5.81 5.32 42.20
C ALA A 142 7.21 5.59 41.62
N ILE A 143 7.76 4.63 40.87
CA ILE A 143 8.94 4.82 40.02
C ILE A 143 8.51 4.72 38.56
N THR A 144 8.76 5.75 37.77
CA THR A 144 8.41 5.80 36.34
C THR A 144 9.37 6.70 35.55
N PHE A 145 9.08 7.00 34.29
CA PHE A 145 9.92 7.86 33.44
C PHE A 145 9.35 9.26 33.24
N ASP A 146 10.18 10.28 33.46
CA ASP A 146 9.97 11.64 32.96
C ASP A 146 10.43 11.68 31.50
N ARG A 147 9.46 11.58 30.59
CA ARG A 147 9.72 11.54 29.15
C ARG A 147 10.23 12.86 28.59
N GLU A 148 9.98 13.99 29.26
CA GLU A 148 10.47 15.30 28.81
C GLU A 148 11.96 15.47 29.12
N ASN A 149 12.39 14.89 30.25
CA ASN A 149 13.76 15.02 30.75
C ASN A 149 14.60 13.75 30.54
N TYR A 150 14.02 12.73 29.89
CA TYR A 150 14.66 11.46 29.54
C TYR A 150 15.32 10.74 30.74
N CYS A 151 14.68 10.78 31.91
CA CYS A 151 15.22 10.20 33.13
C CYS A 151 14.15 9.51 33.98
N PRO A 152 14.52 8.56 34.84
CA PRO A 152 13.60 7.99 35.80
C PRO A 152 13.28 9.00 36.93
N ILE A 153 12.07 8.88 37.45
CA ILE A 153 11.53 9.70 38.53
C ILE A 153 10.88 8.84 39.61
N ILE A 154 10.96 9.34 40.84
CA ILE A 154 10.10 8.92 41.96
C ILE A 154 8.97 9.95 42.09
N ILE A 155 7.74 9.49 42.12
CA ILE A 155 6.57 10.29 42.50
C ILE A 155 6.15 9.87 43.90
N ALA A 156 5.95 10.81 44.81
CA ALA A 156 5.54 10.54 46.18
C ALA A 156 4.44 11.51 46.63
N SER A 157 3.50 11.00 47.42
CA SER A 157 2.44 11.81 48.05
C SER A 157 2.03 11.26 49.41
N LYS A 158 1.55 12.13 50.28
CA LYS A 158 0.96 11.75 51.57
C LYS A 158 -0.44 11.15 51.44
N PHE A 159 -1.05 11.19 50.26
CA PHE A 159 -2.37 10.61 50.00
C PHE A 159 -2.25 9.19 49.43
N GLY A 160 -1.93 8.21 50.28
CA GLY A 160 -1.97 6.79 49.89
C GLY A 160 -3.40 6.24 49.82
N GLY A 161 -3.62 5.27 48.93
CA GLY A 161 -4.94 4.65 48.70
C GLY A 161 -5.93 5.53 47.92
N VAL A 162 -5.45 6.63 47.34
CA VAL A 162 -6.23 7.52 46.47
C VAL A 162 -5.65 7.43 45.05
N ALA A 163 -6.51 7.40 44.03
CA ALA A 163 -6.07 7.40 42.64
C ALA A 163 -5.19 8.64 42.36
N ILE A 164 -4.03 8.44 41.73
CA ILE A 164 -3.08 9.52 41.45
C ILE A 164 -3.70 10.66 40.63
N GLU A 165 -4.64 10.36 39.73
CA GLU A 165 -5.35 11.36 38.95
C GLU A 165 -6.22 12.28 39.82
N LYS A 166 -6.82 11.73 40.90
CA LYS A 166 -7.58 12.52 41.88
C LYS A 166 -6.62 13.39 42.71
N ILE A 167 -5.46 12.86 43.11
CA ILE A 167 -4.42 13.65 43.81
C ILE A 167 -3.95 14.80 42.92
N ALA A 168 -3.62 14.52 41.66
CA ALA A 168 -3.16 15.54 40.72
C ALA A 168 -4.22 16.63 40.44
N ALA A 169 -5.51 16.28 40.46
CA ALA A 169 -6.59 17.24 40.23
C ALA A 169 -6.96 18.06 41.49
N GLN A 170 -6.96 17.44 42.67
CA GLN A 170 -7.48 18.05 43.91
C GLN A 170 -6.37 18.57 44.83
N HIS A 171 -5.20 17.93 44.81
CA HIS A 171 -4.06 18.22 45.68
C HIS A 171 -2.72 18.19 44.91
N PRO A 172 -2.56 18.96 43.81
CA PRO A 172 -1.35 18.93 42.99
C PRO A 172 -0.08 19.27 43.78
N ASP A 173 -0.18 20.12 44.80
CA ASP A 173 0.95 20.54 45.64
C ASP A 173 1.50 19.42 46.54
N GLU A 174 0.73 18.35 46.75
CA GLU A 174 1.13 17.17 47.54
C GLU A 174 1.63 16.02 46.64
N LEU A 175 1.80 16.27 45.33
CA LEU A 175 2.39 15.33 44.38
C LEU A 175 3.84 15.75 44.07
N HIS A 176 4.79 15.11 44.73
CA HIS A 176 6.20 15.49 44.63
C HIS A 176 6.97 14.56 43.70
N THR A 177 7.74 15.15 42.79
CA THR A 177 8.54 14.41 41.79
C THR A 177 10.03 14.60 42.03
N PHE A 178 10.77 13.49 42.06
CA PHE A 178 12.21 13.47 42.31
C PHE A 178 12.94 12.71 41.18
N ARG A 179 13.76 13.43 40.41
CA ARG A 179 14.57 12.87 39.32
C ARG A 179 15.84 12.21 39.83
N PHE A 180 16.26 11.15 39.15
CA PHE A 180 17.55 10.50 39.38
C PHE A 180 18.11 9.90 38.09
N GLY A 181 19.41 9.56 38.09
CA GLY A 181 20.08 8.93 36.95
C GLY A 181 20.32 7.44 37.20
N PHE A 182 20.38 6.63 36.13
CA PHE A 182 20.69 5.20 36.26
C PHE A 182 22.10 4.92 36.80
N THR A 183 23.06 5.81 36.50
CA THR A 183 24.44 5.70 36.98
C THR A 183 24.52 5.80 38.50
N ASP A 184 23.81 6.77 39.09
CA ASP A 184 23.81 7.00 40.53
C ASP A 184 22.79 6.10 41.26
N GLY A 185 21.73 5.69 40.56
CA GLY A 185 20.61 4.94 41.13
C GLY A 185 19.89 5.70 42.25
N ILE A 186 19.39 4.96 43.23
CA ILE A 186 18.77 5.52 44.43
C ILE A 186 19.86 5.82 45.46
N THR A 187 20.15 7.10 45.64
CA THR A 187 21.13 7.58 46.64
C THR A 187 20.45 7.93 47.96
N THR A 188 21.17 7.84 49.08
CA THR A 188 20.67 8.26 50.40
C THR A 188 20.19 9.72 50.40
N LYS A 189 20.85 10.59 49.63
CA LYS A 189 20.44 12.00 49.49
C LYS A 189 19.07 12.12 48.82
N LEU A 190 18.79 11.30 47.82
CA LEU A 190 17.48 11.24 47.16
C LEU A 190 16.42 10.69 48.12
N THR A 191 16.70 9.56 48.77
CA THR A 191 15.81 8.97 49.77
C THR A 191 15.43 10.00 50.84
N ASN A 192 16.41 10.70 51.41
CA ASN A 192 16.16 11.72 52.44
C ASN A 192 15.20 12.82 51.97
N LYS A 193 15.25 13.22 50.69
CA LYS A 193 14.29 14.19 50.13
C LYS A 193 12.88 13.60 50.07
N VAL A 194 12.75 12.36 49.59
CA VAL A 194 11.45 11.66 49.53
C VAL A 194 10.88 11.48 50.94
N SER A 195 11.69 11.01 51.89
CA SER A 195 11.29 10.80 53.28
C SER A 195 10.83 12.09 53.97
N ASN A 196 11.57 13.20 53.76
CA ASN A 196 11.21 14.49 54.35
C ASN A 196 9.88 15.01 53.80
N CYS A 197 9.65 14.82 52.50
CA CYS A 197 8.38 15.13 51.84
C CYS A 197 7.21 14.35 52.45
N LEU A 198 7.39 13.04 52.69
CA LEU A 198 6.36 12.18 53.28
C LEU A 198 6.19 12.38 54.80
N GLY A 199 7.07 13.14 55.46
CA GLY A 199 7.06 13.30 56.92
C GLY A 199 7.45 12.02 57.66
N ALA A 200 8.32 11.20 57.07
CA ALA A 200 8.77 9.93 57.65
C ALA A 200 9.64 10.15 58.90
N SER A 201 9.43 9.31 59.92
CA SER A 201 10.25 9.17 61.12
C SER A 201 11.63 8.57 60.81
N ALA A 202 12.53 8.50 61.79
CA ALA A 202 13.87 7.95 61.60
C ALA A 202 13.85 6.47 61.15
N LYS A 203 13.01 5.64 61.76
CA LYS A 203 12.86 4.22 61.39
C LYS A 203 12.26 4.07 59.98
N GLU A 204 11.20 4.82 59.67
CA GLU A 204 10.58 4.80 58.34
C GLU A 204 11.53 5.31 57.24
N LYS A 205 12.50 6.18 57.57
CA LYS A 205 13.54 6.60 56.62
C LYS A 205 14.43 5.45 56.20
N GLU A 206 14.82 4.59 57.14
CA GLU A 206 15.64 3.41 56.88
C GLU A 206 14.86 2.40 56.02
N ASP A 207 13.61 2.12 56.40
CA ASP A 207 12.71 1.24 55.63
C ASP A 207 12.49 1.78 54.21
N LEU A 208 12.22 3.08 54.07
CA LEU A 208 11.99 3.70 52.78
C LEU A 208 13.24 3.66 51.90
N ASN A 209 14.43 3.77 52.49
CA ASN A 209 15.69 3.63 51.76
C ASN A 209 15.85 2.22 51.17
N ASP A 210 15.58 1.19 51.97
CA ASP A 210 15.66 -0.21 51.54
C ASP A 210 14.60 -0.53 50.48
N ILE A 211 13.35 -0.09 50.70
CA ILE A 211 12.24 -0.27 49.75
C ILE A 211 12.56 0.41 48.42
N LEU A 212 12.99 1.67 48.41
CA LEU A 212 13.34 2.37 47.17
C LEU A 212 14.51 1.70 46.44
N GLY A 213 15.54 1.24 47.16
CA GLY A 213 16.65 0.50 46.57
C GLY A 213 16.20 -0.80 45.90
N ARG A 214 15.31 -1.55 46.55
CA ARG A 214 14.74 -2.80 46.01
C ARG A 214 13.76 -2.56 44.86
N LEU A 215 12.92 -1.54 44.94
CA LEU A 215 12.06 -1.12 43.83
C LEU A 215 12.89 -0.71 42.62
N TYR A 216 14.00 0.01 42.81
CA TYR A 216 14.92 0.33 41.72
C TYR A 216 15.57 -0.93 41.12
N LYS A 217 15.90 -1.92 41.94
CA LYS A 217 16.37 -3.23 41.46
C LYS A 217 15.30 -3.93 40.63
N ILE A 218 14.03 -3.94 41.05
CA ILE A 218 12.92 -4.47 40.24
C ILE A 218 12.83 -3.69 38.91
N PHE A 219 12.82 -2.35 38.99
CA PHE A 219 12.68 -1.45 37.84
C PHE A 219 13.70 -1.74 36.75
N THR A 220 14.96 -1.92 37.15
CA THR A 220 16.08 -2.15 36.23
C THR A 220 16.22 -3.60 35.79
N THR A 221 15.99 -4.59 36.67
CA THR A 221 16.23 -6.01 36.33
C THR A 221 15.06 -6.69 35.65
N LYS A 222 13.83 -6.21 35.85
CA LYS A 222 12.61 -6.75 35.24
C LYS A 222 12.11 -5.91 34.06
N ASP A 223 12.87 -4.89 33.64
CA ASP A 223 12.50 -3.94 32.57
C ASP A 223 11.13 -3.28 32.83
N ALA A 224 10.92 -2.81 34.06
CA ALA A 224 9.67 -2.12 34.40
C ALA A 224 9.68 -0.71 33.80
N TYR A 225 8.53 -0.24 33.33
CA TYR A 225 8.35 1.17 32.98
C TYR A 225 7.63 1.94 34.08
N SER A 226 6.80 1.26 34.88
CA SER A 226 6.10 1.85 36.02
C SER A 226 5.97 0.84 37.14
N LEU A 227 6.43 1.22 38.32
CA LEU A 227 6.18 0.52 39.58
C LEU A 227 5.38 1.44 40.47
N GLU A 228 4.08 1.19 40.59
CA GLU A 228 3.18 1.98 41.41
C GLU A 228 2.86 1.23 42.70
N ILE A 229 3.16 1.85 43.85
CA ILE A 229 2.71 1.45 45.18
C ILE A 229 1.62 2.44 45.61
N LYS A 230 0.37 2.02 45.50
CA LYS A 230 -0.79 2.90 45.79
C LYS A 230 -0.91 3.19 47.26
N THR A 231 -0.61 2.19 48.09
CA THR A 231 -0.70 2.28 49.55
C THR A 231 0.56 1.70 50.17
N LEU A 232 1.51 2.57 50.50
CA LEU A 232 2.63 2.28 51.38
C LEU A 232 2.20 2.62 52.80
N ALA A 233 1.89 1.60 53.58
CA ALA A 233 1.35 1.69 54.92
C ALA A 233 2.47 1.77 55.96
N SER A 234 2.27 2.64 56.95
CA SER A 234 3.09 2.74 58.15
C SER A 234 2.39 2.11 59.36
N SER A 235 3.14 1.34 60.15
CA SER A 235 2.68 0.78 61.43
C SER A 235 2.99 1.72 62.61
N SER A 236 2.20 1.59 63.68
CA SER A 236 2.35 2.37 64.92
C SER A 236 3.70 2.16 65.65
N GLU A 237 4.33 1.00 65.46
CA GLU A 237 5.65 0.67 66.03
C GLU A 237 6.81 1.04 65.08
N GLY A 238 6.51 1.69 63.97
CA GLY A 238 7.41 1.91 62.84
C GLY A 238 7.63 0.64 62.02
N GLY A 239 7.72 0.79 60.71
CA GLY A 239 7.70 -0.32 59.76
C GLY A 239 6.85 0.05 58.55
N LEU A 240 7.38 -0.15 57.34
CA LEU A 240 6.65 0.11 56.10
C LEU A 240 6.21 -1.19 55.43
N THR A 241 4.97 -1.23 54.94
CA THR A 241 4.39 -2.37 54.21
C THR A 241 3.69 -1.90 52.95
N CYS A 242 4.00 -2.51 51.82
CA CYS A 242 3.34 -2.25 50.54
C CYS A 242 2.00 -3.01 50.49
N MET A 243 0.89 -2.33 50.78
CA MET A 243 -0.45 -2.96 50.80
C MET A 243 -1.03 -3.17 49.41
N ASP A 244 -0.72 -2.30 48.46
CA ASP A 244 -1.27 -2.28 47.11
C ASP A 244 -0.19 -1.92 46.10
N ALA A 245 -0.05 -2.70 45.05
CA ALA A 245 0.93 -2.46 43.99
C ALA A 245 0.35 -2.75 42.61
N LYS A 246 0.74 -1.92 41.63
CA LYS A 246 0.43 -2.11 40.21
C LYS A 246 1.68 -1.95 39.38
N PHE A 247 2.20 -3.07 38.90
CA PHE A 247 3.45 -3.09 38.14
C PHE A 247 3.21 -3.32 36.65
N SER A 248 4.08 -2.70 35.87
CA SER A 248 3.82 -2.43 34.47
C SER A 248 5.16 -2.40 33.73
N PHE A 249 5.30 -3.22 32.69
CA PHE A 249 6.59 -3.60 32.09
C PHE A 249 6.69 -3.26 30.60
N ASP A 250 7.92 -3.16 30.09
CA ASP A 250 8.19 -2.90 28.68
C ASP A 250 8.02 -4.17 27.82
N ASP A 251 7.08 -4.16 26.87
CA ASP A 251 6.82 -5.30 25.96
C ASP A 251 8.01 -5.65 25.09
N ALA A 252 8.86 -4.67 24.76
CA ALA A 252 10.08 -4.93 24.01
C ALA A 252 11.05 -5.84 24.80
N ALA A 253 10.86 -5.98 26.11
CA ALA A 253 11.61 -6.88 26.97
C ALA A 253 11.06 -8.32 26.99
N ALA A 254 9.91 -8.62 26.36
CA ALA A 254 9.27 -9.93 26.41
C ALA A 254 10.21 -11.10 26.08
N LYS A 255 11.10 -10.91 25.09
CA LYS A 255 12.08 -11.92 24.68
C LYS A 255 13.08 -12.30 25.79
N ARG A 256 13.45 -11.34 26.63
CA ARG A 256 14.41 -11.51 27.74
C ARG A 256 13.73 -11.73 29.11
N GLN A 257 12.46 -11.37 29.24
CA GLN A 257 11.66 -11.51 30.47
C GLN A 257 10.61 -12.62 30.37
N LYS A 258 10.96 -13.79 29.81
CA LYS A 258 9.99 -14.87 29.49
C LYS A 258 9.13 -15.31 30.67
N THR A 259 9.73 -15.50 31.85
CA THR A 259 9.01 -15.93 33.06
C THR A 259 7.97 -14.90 33.49
N LEU A 260 8.31 -13.61 33.42
CA LEU A 260 7.40 -12.52 33.76
C LEU A 260 6.26 -12.41 32.75
N PHE A 261 6.54 -12.53 31.45
CA PHE A 261 5.51 -12.46 30.41
C PHE A 261 4.61 -13.70 30.36
N ALA A 262 5.04 -14.83 30.94
CA ALA A 262 4.18 -16.00 31.15
C ALA A 262 3.05 -15.74 32.17
N GLU A 263 3.16 -14.69 32.97
CA GLU A 263 2.13 -14.27 33.93
C GLU A 263 1.02 -13.39 33.31
N ARG A 264 1.08 -13.10 32.00
CA ARG A 264 0.06 -12.32 31.28
C ARG A 264 -1.30 -13.00 31.39
N ASP A 265 -2.30 -12.25 31.84
CA ASP A 265 -3.67 -12.73 31.95
C ASP A 265 -4.54 -12.18 30.81
N THR A 266 -4.69 -12.99 29.75
CA THR A 266 -5.50 -12.61 28.58
C THR A 266 -7.00 -12.67 28.82
N GLU A 267 -7.48 -13.28 29.92
CA GLU A 267 -8.93 -13.40 30.21
C GLU A 267 -9.54 -12.04 30.57
N HIS A 268 -8.74 -11.13 31.13
CA HIS A 268 -9.15 -9.76 31.50
C HIS A 268 -8.76 -8.71 30.45
N GLU A 269 -8.21 -9.14 29.32
CA GLU A 269 -7.96 -8.30 28.15
C GLU A 269 -9.13 -8.37 27.16
N ILE A 270 -9.19 -7.42 26.23
CA ILE A 270 -10.24 -7.41 25.20
C ILE A 270 -9.96 -8.56 24.21
N PRO A 271 -10.91 -9.49 23.94
CA PRO A 271 -10.65 -10.68 23.13
C PRO A 271 -10.16 -10.37 21.71
N GLU A 272 -10.76 -9.37 21.06
CA GLU A 272 -10.38 -8.90 19.73
C GLU A 272 -8.95 -8.33 19.72
N GLU A 273 -8.57 -7.69 20.82
CA GLU A 273 -7.23 -7.15 21.01
C GLU A 273 -6.20 -8.27 21.14
N VAL A 274 -6.48 -9.29 21.96
CA VAL A 274 -5.63 -10.48 22.14
C VAL A 274 -5.49 -11.26 20.83
N GLU A 275 -6.56 -11.39 20.06
CA GLU A 275 -6.52 -12.07 18.77
C GLU A 275 -5.66 -11.30 17.74
N ALA A 276 -5.86 -9.99 17.64
CA ALA A 276 -5.07 -9.13 16.74
C ALA A 276 -3.56 -9.26 17.01
N ASP A 277 -3.16 -9.30 18.29
CA ASP A 277 -1.77 -9.40 18.73
C ASP A 277 -1.05 -10.64 18.19
N LYS A 278 -1.76 -11.78 18.06
CA LYS A 278 -1.21 -13.04 17.53
C LYS A 278 -0.72 -12.90 16.08
N TYR A 279 -1.26 -11.95 15.34
CA TYR A 279 -0.92 -11.66 13.95
C TYR A 279 -0.07 -10.39 13.81
N GLY A 280 0.41 -9.83 14.91
CA GLY A 280 1.17 -8.58 14.93
C GLY A 280 0.34 -7.35 14.57
N LEU A 281 -0.99 -7.43 14.72
CA LEU A 281 -1.91 -6.31 14.52
C LEU A 281 -2.10 -5.56 15.83
N VAL A 282 -2.03 -4.23 15.80
CA VAL A 282 -2.40 -3.40 16.95
C VAL A 282 -3.84 -2.93 16.77
N TYR A 283 -4.77 -3.58 17.47
CA TYR A 283 -6.19 -3.24 17.47
C TYR A 283 -6.57 -2.51 18.76
N VAL A 284 -7.43 -1.49 18.68
CA VAL A 284 -8.09 -0.90 19.85
C VAL A 284 -9.54 -0.65 19.50
N ARG A 285 -10.45 -1.09 20.36
CA ARG A 285 -11.89 -0.87 20.15
C ARG A 285 -12.26 0.59 20.42
N MET A 286 -13.08 1.17 19.55
CA MET A 286 -13.62 2.53 19.67
C MET A 286 -15.15 2.53 19.59
N ASP A 287 -15.78 3.68 19.79
CA ASP A 287 -17.23 3.84 19.78
C ASP A 287 -17.74 4.56 18.53
N GLY A 288 -17.76 3.82 17.42
CA GLY A 288 -18.20 4.31 16.12
C GLY A 288 -18.69 3.17 15.22
N ASP A 289 -18.97 3.50 13.96
CA ASP A 289 -19.52 2.58 12.97
C ASP A 289 -18.68 2.45 11.68
N ILE A 290 -17.52 3.15 11.60
CA ILE A 290 -16.56 3.01 10.50
C ILE A 290 -15.39 2.15 10.97
N GLY A 291 -15.34 0.91 10.52
CA GLY A 291 -14.19 0.05 10.73
C GLY A 291 -13.02 0.52 9.87
N ASN A 292 -11.79 0.52 10.37
CA ASN A 292 -10.63 0.89 9.55
C ASN A 292 -9.47 -0.10 9.65
N VAL A 293 -8.71 -0.17 8.57
CA VAL A 293 -7.46 -0.93 8.45
C VAL A 293 -6.40 -0.02 7.86
N VAL A 294 -5.35 0.22 8.61
CA VAL A 294 -4.30 1.19 8.25
C VAL A 294 -2.94 0.58 8.53
N ASN A 295 -1.91 0.96 7.75
CA ASN A 295 -0.53 0.56 8.04
C ASN A 295 0.26 1.71 8.65
N GLY A 296 0.84 1.46 9.83
CA GLY A 296 1.58 2.42 10.63
C GLY A 296 0.70 3.18 11.62
N ALA A 297 1.04 3.08 12.91
CA ALA A 297 0.29 3.69 14.02
C ALA A 297 0.00 5.19 13.83
N GLY A 298 0.97 5.97 13.34
CA GLY A 298 0.79 7.40 13.08
C GLY A 298 -0.27 7.68 12.01
N LEU A 299 -0.28 6.89 10.94
CA LEU A 299 -1.29 7.00 9.89
C LEU A 299 -2.65 6.50 10.37
N ALA A 300 -2.69 5.48 11.22
CA ALA A 300 -3.92 4.95 11.82
C ALA A 300 -4.61 6.01 12.71
N MET A 301 -3.84 6.71 13.56
CA MET A 301 -4.36 7.83 14.36
C MET A 301 -4.83 8.98 13.46
N ALA A 302 -4.02 9.40 12.49
CA ALA A 302 -4.41 10.45 11.55
C ALA A 302 -5.64 10.09 10.70
N THR A 303 -5.85 8.81 10.44
CA THR A 303 -7.04 8.30 9.73
C THR A 303 -8.28 8.43 10.60
N ASN A 304 -8.20 8.05 11.88
CA ASN A 304 -9.28 8.25 12.84
C ASN A 304 -9.62 9.74 13.00
N ASP A 305 -8.61 10.59 13.12
CA ASP A 305 -8.78 12.04 13.21
C ASP A 305 -9.43 12.61 11.95
N ALA A 306 -9.02 12.14 10.76
CA ALA A 306 -9.60 12.56 9.49
C ALA A 306 -11.07 12.12 9.35
N ILE A 307 -11.42 10.92 9.82
CA ILE A 307 -12.81 10.45 9.86
C ILE A 307 -13.65 11.37 10.78
N ALA A 308 -13.16 11.62 12.00
CA ALA A 308 -13.83 12.49 12.96
C ALA A 308 -13.99 13.92 12.47
N LEU A 309 -12.96 14.47 11.81
CA LEU A 309 -12.97 15.81 11.23
C LEU A 309 -14.06 15.98 10.16
N HIS A 310 -14.44 14.90 9.48
CA HIS A 310 -15.50 14.88 8.47
C HIS A 310 -16.84 14.34 9.00
N GLY A 311 -17.01 14.27 10.32
CA GLY A 311 -18.27 13.91 10.98
C GLY A 311 -18.56 12.41 11.07
N GLY A 312 -17.60 11.55 10.71
CA GLY A 312 -17.71 10.11 10.93
C GLY A 312 -17.20 9.68 12.31
N ALA A 313 -17.46 8.43 12.71
CA ALA A 313 -16.97 7.86 13.95
C ALA A 313 -16.26 6.52 13.68
N SER A 314 -14.97 6.43 14.02
CA SER A 314 -14.22 5.18 13.91
C SER A 314 -14.71 4.14 14.93
N ALA A 315 -15.02 2.94 14.46
CA ALA A 315 -15.36 1.79 15.30
C ALA A 315 -14.13 1.16 15.98
N ASN A 316 -12.95 1.38 15.40
CA ASN A 316 -11.68 0.87 15.91
C ASN A 316 -10.50 1.76 15.51
N PHE A 317 -9.36 1.50 16.15
CA PHE A 317 -8.03 1.79 15.64
C PHE A 317 -7.42 0.44 15.24
N LEU A 318 -6.84 0.33 14.04
CA LEU A 318 -6.08 -0.87 13.64
C LEU A 318 -4.84 -0.47 12.84
N ASP A 319 -3.67 -0.81 13.40
CA ASP A 319 -2.39 -0.77 12.72
C ASP A 319 -1.99 -2.18 12.27
N ALA A 320 -1.95 -2.40 10.95
CA ALA A 320 -1.54 -3.64 10.32
C ALA A 320 0.00 -3.79 10.20
N GLY A 321 0.76 -2.85 10.77
CA GLY A 321 2.21 -2.82 10.72
C GLY A 321 2.74 -2.46 9.33
N GLY A 322 4.06 -2.61 9.13
CA GLY A 322 4.72 -2.27 7.85
C GLY A 322 4.45 -3.26 6.71
N GLN A 323 3.83 -4.42 6.97
CA GLN A 323 3.55 -5.45 5.96
C GLN A 323 2.07 -5.86 5.96
N ALA A 324 1.34 -5.35 4.99
CA ALA A 324 -0.02 -5.74 4.67
C ALA A 324 -0.04 -7.04 3.85
N THR A 325 0.10 -8.20 4.51
CA THR A 325 0.01 -9.51 3.86
C THR A 325 -1.44 -9.96 3.72
N LYS A 326 -1.70 -10.98 2.89
CA LYS A 326 -3.05 -11.56 2.76
C LYS A 326 -3.59 -12.07 4.12
N GLU A 327 -2.76 -12.77 4.89
CA GLU A 327 -3.16 -13.35 6.18
C GLU A 327 -3.53 -12.26 7.19
N THR A 328 -2.71 -11.21 7.31
CA THR A 328 -2.99 -10.10 8.23
C THR A 328 -4.26 -9.34 7.81
N MET A 329 -4.52 -9.20 6.51
CA MET A 329 -5.75 -8.59 6.00
C MET A 329 -7.01 -9.43 6.27
N VAL A 330 -6.94 -10.76 6.08
CA VAL A 330 -8.05 -11.67 6.44
C VAL A 330 -8.41 -11.49 7.91
N LYS A 331 -7.41 -11.54 8.79
CA LYS A 331 -7.64 -11.42 10.24
C LYS A 331 -8.15 -10.05 10.66
N ALA A 332 -7.62 -8.98 10.06
CA ALA A 332 -8.13 -7.63 10.29
C ALA A 332 -9.62 -7.52 9.91
N PHE A 333 -10.02 -8.04 8.75
CA PHE A 333 -11.42 -8.02 8.33
C PHE A 333 -12.31 -8.93 9.17
N GLU A 334 -11.86 -10.13 9.56
CA GLU A 334 -12.62 -11.00 10.47
C GLU A 334 -12.94 -10.33 11.81
N ILE A 335 -11.97 -9.61 12.38
CA ILE A 335 -12.15 -8.89 13.65
C ILE A 335 -13.14 -7.74 13.46
N ILE A 336 -12.99 -6.95 12.40
CA ILE A 336 -13.87 -5.80 12.11
C ILE A 336 -15.30 -6.24 11.81
N LEU A 337 -15.48 -7.29 10.99
CA LEU A 337 -16.80 -7.76 10.55
C LEU A 337 -17.60 -8.48 11.65
N ARG A 338 -16.94 -8.93 12.73
CA ARG A 338 -17.62 -9.45 13.91
C ARG A 338 -18.35 -8.36 14.69
N ASP A 339 -17.87 -7.13 14.64
CA ASP A 339 -18.51 -5.99 15.29
C ASP A 339 -19.73 -5.51 14.50
N GLN A 340 -20.93 -5.85 14.99
CA GLN A 340 -22.21 -5.53 14.36
C GLN A 340 -22.48 -4.01 14.25
N ARG A 341 -21.71 -3.17 14.96
CA ARG A 341 -21.80 -1.70 14.84
C ARG A 341 -21.21 -1.20 13.53
N VAL A 342 -20.29 -1.95 12.92
CA VAL A 342 -19.56 -1.53 11.72
C VAL A 342 -20.47 -1.57 10.50
N LYS A 343 -20.67 -0.40 9.87
CA LYS A 343 -21.49 -0.23 8.66
C LYS A 343 -20.67 0.02 7.42
N THR A 344 -19.39 0.34 7.54
CA THR A 344 -18.47 0.62 6.42
C THR A 344 -17.05 0.32 6.84
N ILE A 345 -16.23 -0.17 5.92
CA ILE A 345 -14.79 -0.37 6.13
C ILE A 345 -14.01 0.68 5.34
N PHE A 346 -13.08 1.37 6.00
CA PHE A 346 -12.12 2.26 5.37
C PHE A 346 -10.70 1.68 5.45
N VAL A 347 -10.16 1.30 4.30
CA VAL A 347 -8.80 0.79 4.17
C VAL A 347 -7.90 1.93 3.67
N ASN A 348 -6.92 2.33 4.47
CA ASN A 348 -5.98 3.39 4.11
C ASN A 348 -4.56 2.85 4.19
N ILE A 349 -4.00 2.42 3.06
CA ILE A 349 -2.66 1.84 3.00
C ILE A 349 -1.72 2.72 2.20
N TYR A 350 -0.65 3.18 2.85
CA TYR A 350 0.47 3.84 2.21
C TYR A 350 1.58 2.82 1.93
N GLY A 351 1.72 2.44 0.66
CA GLY A 351 2.73 1.51 0.17
C GLY A 351 4.14 2.03 0.47
N GLY A 352 4.83 1.31 1.34
CA GLY A 352 6.26 1.48 1.63
C GLY A 352 7.07 0.46 0.84
N ILE A 353 7.43 -0.65 1.50
CA ILE A 353 8.21 -1.75 0.90
C ILE A 353 7.36 -2.61 -0.04
N THR A 354 6.07 -2.80 0.28
CA THR A 354 5.14 -3.60 -0.53
C THR A 354 4.46 -2.75 -1.60
N ARG A 355 4.41 -3.27 -2.84
CA ARG A 355 3.73 -2.59 -3.96
C ARG A 355 2.20 -2.56 -3.75
N GLY A 356 1.57 -1.48 -4.21
CA GLY A 356 0.13 -1.26 -4.09
C GLY A 356 -0.73 -2.30 -4.79
N ASP A 357 -0.27 -2.88 -5.90
CA ASP A 357 -0.97 -3.97 -6.60
C ASP A 357 -0.99 -5.27 -5.77
N MET A 358 0.11 -5.64 -5.12
CA MET A 358 0.15 -6.80 -4.21
C MET A 358 -0.76 -6.61 -2.98
N ILE A 359 -0.86 -5.37 -2.50
CA ILE A 359 -1.77 -5.02 -1.39
C ILE A 359 -3.23 -5.15 -1.87
N ALA A 360 -3.55 -4.64 -3.06
CA ALA A 360 -4.88 -4.77 -3.64
C ALA A 360 -5.27 -6.24 -3.84
N GLU A 361 -4.36 -7.08 -4.36
CA GLU A 361 -4.54 -8.53 -4.47
C GLU A 361 -4.79 -9.19 -3.11
N SER A 362 -4.08 -8.76 -2.06
CA SER A 362 -4.26 -9.26 -0.69
C SER A 362 -5.63 -8.88 -0.12
N ILE A 363 -6.08 -7.63 -0.34
CA ILE A 363 -7.40 -7.13 0.08
C ILE A 363 -8.51 -7.91 -0.66
N LEU A 364 -8.41 -8.03 -1.98
CA LEU A 364 -9.38 -8.78 -2.78
C LEU A 364 -9.38 -10.27 -2.43
N GLY A 365 -8.22 -10.86 -2.21
CA GLY A 365 -8.07 -12.25 -1.81
C GLY A 365 -8.74 -12.51 -0.46
N ALA A 366 -8.56 -11.61 0.50
CA ALA A 366 -9.23 -11.67 1.79
C ALA A 366 -10.75 -11.52 1.66
N ALA A 367 -11.22 -10.54 0.89
CA ALA A 367 -12.64 -10.34 0.64
C ALA A 367 -13.31 -11.56 -0.05
N LYS A 368 -12.61 -12.22 -0.99
CA LYS A 368 -13.11 -13.46 -1.63
C LYS A 368 -13.22 -14.62 -0.64
N GLU A 369 -12.24 -14.76 0.26
CA GLU A 369 -12.18 -15.84 1.24
C GLU A 369 -13.27 -15.72 2.31
N LEU A 370 -13.56 -14.49 2.74
CA LEU A 370 -14.62 -14.19 3.71
C LEU A 370 -16.03 -14.22 3.09
N GLY A 371 -16.13 -14.36 1.76
CA GLY A 371 -17.38 -14.27 1.02
C GLY A 371 -17.82 -12.83 0.76
N PRO A 372 -18.95 -12.62 0.07
CA PRO A 372 -19.39 -11.28 -0.33
C PRO A 372 -19.56 -10.36 0.89
N LEU A 373 -18.76 -9.30 0.93
CA LEU A 373 -18.84 -8.26 1.96
C LEU A 373 -20.22 -7.60 1.87
N LYS A 374 -21.00 -7.68 2.95
CA LYS A 374 -22.35 -7.09 3.03
C LYS A 374 -22.34 -5.58 3.29
N ILE A 375 -21.18 -5.03 3.64
CA ILE A 375 -20.98 -3.62 3.95
C ILE A 375 -19.99 -3.00 2.95
N PRO A 376 -20.16 -1.73 2.57
CA PRO A 376 -19.27 -1.05 1.65
C PRO A 376 -17.84 -0.96 2.21
N MET A 377 -16.87 -1.08 1.30
CA MET A 377 -15.45 -0.93 1.59
C MET A 377 -14.87 0.17 0.70
N VAL A 378 -14.27 1.18 1.33
CA VAL A 378 -13.57 2.27 0.65
C VAL A 378 -12.08 2.04 0.81
N VAL A 379 -11.35 1.94 -0.31
CA VAL A 379 -9.91 1.65 -0.30
C VAL A 379 -9.13 2.84 -0.85
N ARG A 380 -8.21 3.36 -0.04
CA ARG A 380 -7.16 4.29 -0.45
C ARG A 380 -5.84 3.55 -0.48
N LEU A 381 -5.25 3.43 -1.67
CA LEU A 381 -3.88 2.96 -1.88
C LEU A 381 -3.00 4.10 -2.38
N GLN A 382 -1.79 4.21 -1.83
CA GLN A 382 -0.74 5.11 -2.31
C GLN A 382 0.59 4.35 -2.35
N GLY A 383 1.54 4.78 -3.18
CA GLY A 383 2.86 4.13 -3.35
C GLY A 383 3.06 3.48 -4.73
N THR A 384 4.13 2.70 -4.88
CA THR A 384 4.49 2.04 -6.14
C THR A 384 3.34 1.17 -6.64
N ASN A 385 2.94 1.32 -7.90
CA ASN A 385 1.86 0.57 -8.54
C ASN A 385 0.48 0.71 -7.87
N SER A 386 0.28 1.69 -7.00
CA SER A 386 -1.03 1.96 -6.38
C SER A 386 -2.12 2.21 -7.42
N GLU A 387 -1.81 2.90 -8.52
CA GLU A 387 -2.75 3.04 -9.64
C GLU A 387 -3.14 1.70 -10.26
N MET A 388 -2.22 0.75 -10.41
CA MET A 388 -2.54 -0.58 -10.94
C MET A 388 -3.38 -1.38 -9.95
N GLY A 389 -3.06 -1.31 -8.66
CA GLY A 389 -3.86 -1.93 -7.59
C GLY A 389 -5.28 -1.39 -7.48
N LEU A 390 -5.49 -0.11 -7.85
CA LEU A 390 -6.83 0.50 -7.94
C LEU A 390 -7.52 0.23 -9.28
N LYS A 391 -6.80 -0.29 -10.29
CA LYS A 391 -7.29 -0.57 -11.65
C LYS A 391 -7.48 -2.08 -11.86
N ILE A 392 -8.08 -2.79 -10.90
CA ILE A 392 -8.74 -4.06 -11.24
C ILE A 392 -9.86 -3.71 -12.23
N PRO A 393 -9.90 -4.27 -13.45
CA PRO A 393 -10.88 -3.84 -14.45
C PRO A 393 -12.31 -4.11 -13.96
N ASP A 394 -13.07 -3.03 -13.72
CA ASP A 394 -14.52 -3.09 -13.49
C ASP A 394 -15.22 -3.29 -14.83
N LEU A 395 -15.17 -4.52 -15.35
CA LEU A 395 -15.84 -4.88 -16.59
C LEU A 395 -17.31 -5.12 -16.30
N ASP A 396 -18.19 -4.33 -16.94
CA ASP A 396 -19.65 -4.51 -16.86
C ASP A 396 -20.02 -5.97 -17.20
N PRO A 397 -20.56 -6.74 -16.24
CA PRO A 397 -20.90 -8.15 -16.45
C PRO A 397 -21.87 -8.38 -17.61
N ILE A 398 -22.78 -7.43 -17.87
CA ILE A 398 -23.76 -7.52 -18.95
C ILE A 398 -23.05 -7.36 -20.30
N ALA A 399 -22.19 -6.35 -20.43
CA ALA A 399 -21.39 -6.12 -21.62
C ALA A 399 -20.43 -7.30 -21.91
N VAL A 400 -19.81 -7.87 -20.86
CA VAL A 400 -18.94 -9.05 -21.00
C VAL A 400 -19.72 -10.26 -21.47
N ALA A 401 -20.91 -10.53 -20.93
CA ALA A 401 -21.74 -11.65 -21.34
C ALA A 401 -22.17 -11.55 -22.82
N ASP A 402 -22.62 -10.39 -23.26
CA ASP A 402 -22.99 -10.15 -24.67
C ASP A 402 -21.78 -10.25 -25.62
N PHE A 403 -20.61 -9.76 -25.19
CA PHE A 403 -19.37 -9.96 -25.92
C PHE A 403 -18.99 -11.44 -26.03
N HIS A 404 -19.07 -12.20 -24.93
CA HIS A 404 -18.79 -13.63 -24.90
C HIS A 404 -19.70 -14.42 -25.84
N ASP A 405 -20.98 -14.08 -25.89
CA ASP A 405 -21.94 -14.72 -26.80
C ASP A 405 -21.65 -14.40 -28.27
N THR A 406 -21.20 -13.19 -28.58
CA THR A 406 -20.74 -12.83 -29.93
C THR A 406 -19.45 -13.56 -30.28
N LEU A 407 -18.47 -13.58 -29.37
CA LEU A 407 -17.18 -14.21 -29.57
C LEU A 407 -17.32 -15.70 -29.89
N LYS A 408 -18.14 -16.45 -29.15
CA LYS A 408 -18.37 -17.89 -29.38
C LYS A 408 -18.96 -18.21 -30.77
N LYS A 409 -19.73 -17.28 -31.33
CA LYS A 409 -20.39 -17.44 -32.65
C LYS A 409 -19.51 -16.95 -33.80
N SER A 410 -18.47 -16.17 -33.51
CA SER A 410 -17.60 -15.54 -34.50
C SER A 410 -16.66 -16.56 -35.13
N LYS A 411 -16.65 -16.64 -36.46
CA LYS A 411 -15.74 -17.48 -37.25
C LYS A 411 -14.68 -16.64 -37.96
N ARG A 412 -15.00 -15.38 -38.26
CA ARG A 412 -14.10 -14.41 -38.89
C ARG A 412 -13.93 -13.20 -37.98
N ILE A 413 -12.73 -13.07 -37.42
CA ILE A 413 -12.38 -12.05 -36.44
C ILE A 413 -11.17 -11.27 -36.95
N VAL A 414 -11.23 -9.94 -36.92
CA VAL A 414 -10.07 -9.11 -37.26
C VAL A 414 -9.69 -8.26 -36.06
N ALA A 415 -8.41 -8.23 -35.70
CA ALA A 415 -7.90 -7.36 -34.62
C ALA A 415 -6.96 -6.30 -35.17
N LEU A 416 -7.16 -5.04 -34.80
CA LEU A 416 -6.16 -3.98 -34.94
C LEU A 416 -5.45 -3.78 -33.60
N ILE A 417 -4.14 -4.00 -33.60
CA ILE A 417 -3.29 -3.96 -32.41
C ILE A 417 -2.38 -2.74 -32.48
N GLY A 418 -2.34 -1.94 -31.42
CA GLY A 418 -1.37 -0.86 -31.28
C GLY A 418 -0.52 -0.92 -30.02
N ALA A 419 0.25 0.16 -29.82
CA ALA A 419 1.33 0.20 -28.85
C ALA A 419 0.87 -0.02 -27.40
N GLY A 420 -0.39 0.28 -27.09
CA GLY A 420 -0.99 0.03 -25.78
C GLY A 420 -0.97 -1.44 -25.37
N LEU A 421 -0.96 -2.39 -26.31
CA LEU A 421 -0.82 -3.82 -26.00
C LEU A 421 0.50 -4.13 -25.29
N SER A 422 1.59 -3.45 -25.66
CA SER A 422 2.95 -3.77 -25.21
C SER A 422 3.39 -2.96 -23.98
N VAL A 423 2.54 -2.06 -23.46
CA VAL A 423 2.90 -1.18 -22.32
C VAL A 423 3.19 -1.98 -21.06
N SER A 424 2.35 -2.95 -20.72
CA SER A 424 2.54 -3.83 -19.56
C SER A 424 3.67 -4.86 -19.75
N SER A 425 4.26 -4.93 -20.95
CA SER A 425 5.54 -5.62 -21.18
C SER A 425 6.76 -4.74 -20.91
N GLY A 426 6.57 -3.51 -20.43
CA GLY A 426 7.64 -2.54 -20.13
C GLY A 426 8.06 -1.67 -21.31
N LEU A 427 7.34 -1.74 -22.45
CA LEU A 427 7.68 -0.96 -23.64
C LEU A 427 6.92 0.37 -23.67
N ALA A 428 7.66 1.46 -23.84
CA ALA A 428 7.05 2.77 -24.05
C ALA A 428 6.28 2.82 -25.38
N THR A 429 5.13 3.47 -25.38
CA THR A 429 4.38 3.75 -26.62
C THR A 429 5.25 4.55 -27.59
N PHE A 430 4.96 4.45 -28.90
CA PHE A 430 5.79 5.09 -29.92
C PHE A 430 5.82 6.62 -29.79
N ARG A 431 4.76 7.21 -29.22
CA ARG A 431 4.65 8.63 -28.87
C ARG A 431 4.57 8.71 -27.34
N GLY A 432 5.68 8.96 -26.65
CA GLY A 432 5.65 9.23 -25.21
C GLY A 432 4.76 10.43 -24.87
N ALA A 433 4.51 10.70 -23.58
CA ALA A 433 3.59 11.77 -23.13
C ALA A 433 3.83 13.13 -23.83
N ASN A 434 5.09 13.43 -24.14
CA ASN A 434 5.52 14.68 -24.79
C ASN A 434 5.95 14.51 -26.26
N GLY A 435 5.94 13.30 -26.83
CA GLY A 435 6.35 13.04 -28.22
C GLY A 435 7.86 13.20 -28.49
N LEU A 436 8.69 13.24 -27.45
CA LEU A 436 10.14 13.45 -27.54
C LEU A 436 10.92 12.21 -27.10
N TRP A 437 12.08 11.97 -27.71
CA TRP A 437 13.10 10.99 -27.28
C TRP A 437 14.44 11.71 -27.10
N ARG A 438 15.05 11.70 -25.89
CA ARG A 438 16.29 12.44 -25.58
C ARG A 438 16.27 13.90 -26.11
N ASN A 439 15.15 14.61 -25.92
CA ASN A 439 14.86 15.96 -26.45
C ASN A 439 14.71 16.09 -27.98
N GLN A 440 14.73 14.97 -28.71
CA GLN A 440 14.45 14.89 -30.15
C GLN A 440 12.97 14.68 -30.42
N ASP A 441 12.42 15.35 -31.43
CA ASP A 441 11.11 15.01 -31.97
C ASP A 441 11.17 13.62 -32.62
N ILE A 442 10.33 12.69 -32.15
CA ILE A 442 10.31 11.30 -32.64
C ILE A 442 10.01 11.27 -34.15
N THR A 443 9.26 12.22 -34.67
CA THR A 443 8.96 12.30 -36.11
C THR A 443 10.18 12.67 -36.95
N GLN A 444 11.21 13.28 -36.37
CA GLN A 444 12.46 13.56 -37.06
C GLN A 444 13.34 12.30 -37.09
N VAL A 445 13.54 11.63 -35.95
CA VAL A 445 14.38 10.42 -35.84
C VAL A 445 13.70 9.13 -36.32
N ALA A 446 12.43 9.21 -36.73
CA ALA A 446 11.69 8.12 -37.39
C ALA A 446 11.11 8.58 -38.74
N SER A 447 11.90 9.27 -39.57
CA SER A 447 11.52 9.70 -40.93
C SER A 447 12.60 9.40 -41.98
N PRO A 448 12.24 9.24 -43.27
CA PRO A 448 13.23 9.12 -44.35
C PRO A 448 14.11 10.38 -44.50
N ALA A 449 13.58 11.55 -44.14
CA ALA A 449 14.34 12.79 -44.17
C ALA A 449 15.40 12.83 -43.06
N GLY A 450 15.03 12.41 -41.84
CA GLY A 450 15.96 12.27 -40.72
C GLY A 450 17.08 11.29 -41.03
N PHE A 451 16.76 10.11 -41.58
CA PHE A 451 17.78 9.11 -41.92
C PHE A 451 18.74 9.57 -43.01
N ARG A 452 18.27 10.33 -44.01
CA ARG A 452 19.16 10.94 -45.02
C ARG A 452 20.05 12.03 -44.45
N HIS A 453 19.57 12.76 -43.44
CA HIS A 453 20.31 13.84 -42.81
C HIS A 453 21.37 13.31 -41.85
N ASP A 454 20.99 12.38 -40.97
CA ASP A 454 21.84 11.79 -39.95
C ASP A 454 21.38 10.34 -39.66
N PRO A 455 21.89 9.36 -40.43
CA PRO A 455 21.52 7.96 -40.25
C PRO A 455 22.02 7.39 -38.93
N GLY A 456 23.07 7.96 -38.32
CA GLY A 456 23.58 7.55 -37.03
C GLY A 456 22.62 7.87 -35.89
N LEU A 457 22.03 9.07 -35.89
CA LEU A 457 21.06 9.47 -34.87
C LEU A 457 19.78 8.62 -34.93
N VAL A 458 19.32 8.31 -36.15
CA VAL A 458 18.18 7.40 -36.35
C VAL A 458 18.52 6.00 -35.85
N TRP A 459 19.72 5.50 -36.13
CA TRP A 459 20.16 4.21 -35.61
C TRP A 459 20.27 4.18 -34.09
N GLN A 460 20.80 5.23 -33.44
CA GLN A 460 20.79 5.34 -31.97
C GLN A 460 19.37 5.22 -31.39
N PHE A 461 18.39 5.89 -32.01
CA PHE A 461 16.98 5.80 -31.61
C PHE A 461 16.44 4.35 -31.72
N TYR A 462 16.71 3.67 -32.84
CA TYR A 462 16.21 2.32 -33.06
C TYR A 462 16.98 1.24 -32.30
N THR A 463 18.28 1.41 -32.05
CA THR A 463 19.06 0.52 -31.17
C THR A 463 18.49 0.53 -29.76
N TYR A 464 18.19 1.69 -29.19
CA TYR A 464 17.57 1.77 -27.86
C TYR A 464 16.23 1.03 -27.83
N ARG A 465 15.39 1.21 -28.87
CA ARG A 465 14.11 0.48 -28.97
C ARG A 465 14.29 -1.03 -29.16
N ARG A 466 15.29 -1.46 -29.93
CA ARG A 466 15.64 -2.89 -30.08
C ARG A 466 16.09 -3.47 -28.74
N HIS A 467 16.95 -2.75 -28.02
CA HIS A 467 17.44 -3.13 -26.70
C HIS A 467 16.29 -3.35 -25.69
N ASP A 468 15.37 -2.37 -25.59
CA ASP A 468 14.19 -2.49 -24.73
C ASP A 468 13.29 -3.66 -25.17
N ALA A 469 13.04 -3.80 -26.47
CA ALA A 469 12.19 -4.85 -27.04
C ALA A 469 12.76 -6.27 -26.82
N LEU A 470 14.09 -6.46 -26.89
CA LEU A 470 14.74 -7.75 -26.62
C LEU A 470 14.51 -8.19 -25.17
N ARG A 471 14.59 -7.25 -24.22
CA ARG A 471 14.44 -7.50 -22.78
C ARG A 471 13.00 -7.65 -22.33
N ALA A 472 12.08 -6.98 -23.02
CA ALA A 472 10.65 -7.14 -22.79
C ALA A 472 10.22 -8.59 -23.04
N LYS A 473 9.27 -9.08 -22.24
CA LYS A 473 8.61 -10.39 -22.43
C LYS A 473 7.17 -10.16 -22.87
N PRO A 474 6.59 -11.05 -23.71
CA PRO A 474 5.16 -10.94 -24.01
C PRO A 474 4.34 -11.00 -22.72
N ASN A 475 3.25 -10.24 -22.66
CA ASN A 475 2.35 -10.20 -21.52
C ASN A 475 1.10 -11.08 -21.78
N PRO A 476 0.27 -11.35 -20.76
CA PRO A 476 -0.97 -12.12 -20.87
C PRO A 476 -1.82 -11.90 -22.13
N ALA A 477 -1.98 -10.65 -22.59
CA ALA A 477 -2.78 -10.36 -23.78
C ALA A 477 -2.15 -10.88 -25.08
N HIS A 478 -0.82 -10.84 -25.21
CA HIS A 478 -0.14 -11.38 -26.38
C HIS A 478 -0.40 -12.88 -26.53
N TYR A 479 -0.33 -13.61 -25.41
CA TYR A 479 -0.59 -15.04 -25.40
C TYR A 479 -2.07 -15.35 -25.61
N ALA A 480 -2.99 -14.55 -25.05
CA ALA A 480 -4.42 -14.70 -25.29
C ALA A 480 -4.76 -14.53 -26.79
N LEU A 481 -4.14 -13.57 -27.48
CA LEU A 481 -4.31 -13.36 -28.91
C LEU A 481 -3.67 -14.48 -29.75
N ALA A 482 -2.50 -14.98 -29.36
CA ALA A 482 -1.87 -16.13 -30.01
C ALA A 482 -2.70 -17.42 -29.83
N GLU A 483 -3.35 -17.60 -28.69
CA GLU A 483 -4.28 -18.71 -28.45
C GLU A 483 -5.56 -18.56 -29.27
N LEU A 484 -6.11 -17.35 -29.36
CA LEU A 484 -7.26 -17.06 -30.21
C LEU A 484 -6.97 -17.41 -31.67
N ALA A 485 -5.77 -17.05 -32.17
CA ALA A 485 -5.33 -17.41 -33.52
C ALA A 485 -5.32 -18.93 -33.75
N ARG A 486 -4.82 -19.69 -32.78
CA ARG A 486 -4.80 -21.17 -32.84
C ARG A 486 -6.20 -21.79 -32.82
N ARG A 487 -7.14 -21.19 -32.09
CA ARG A 487 -8.51 -21.72 -31.92
C ARG A 487 -9.47 -21.29 -33.03
N VAL A 488 -9.23 -20.13 -33.65
CA VAL A 488 -10.10 -19.54 -34.66
C VAL A 488 -9.30 -19.34 -35.95
N PRO A 489 -9.37 -20.30 -36.91
CA PRO A 489 -8.62 -20.21 -38.17
C PRO A 489 -8.89 -18.94 -38.99
N GLY A 490 -10.10 -18.37 -38.87
CA GLY A 490 -10.49 -17.11 -39.52
C GLY A 490 -10.11 -15.85 -38.74
N PHE A 491 -9.31 -15.95 -37.67
CA PHE A 491 -8.77 -14.79 -36.97
C PHE A 491 -7.53 -14.24 -37.68
N VAL A 492 -7.50 -12.92 -37.90
CA VAL A 492 -6.32 -12.20 -38.41
C VAL A 492 -6.06 -10.94 -37.59
N ALA A 493 -4.82 -10.76 -37.14
CA ALA A 493 -4.35 -9.60 -36.41
C ALA A 493 -3.52 -8.68 -37.31
N LEU A 494 -3.97 -7.44 -37.46
CA LEU A 494 -3.24 -6.33 -38.06
C LEU A 494 -2.49 -5.59 -36.95
N THR A 495 -1.18 -5.79 -36.83
CA THR A 495 -0.38 -5.17 -35.78
C THR A 495 0.34 -3.92 -36.30
N GLN A 496 0.18 -2.82 -35.57
CA GLN A 496 0.96 -1.60 -35.72
C GLN A 496 2.26 -1.65 -34.92
N ASN A 497 2.43 -2.65 -34.06
CA ASN A 497 3.61 -2.81 -33.22
C ASN A 497 4.74 -3.45 -34.03
N VAL A 498 5.96 -2.99 -33.75
CA VAL A 498 7.20 -3.41 -34.41
C VAL A 498 8.13 -4.17 -33.44
N ASP A 499 7.66 -4.44 -32.23
CA ASP A 499 8.44 -4.95 -31.08
C ASP A 499 8.65 -6.47 -31.05
N ASN A 500 8.03 -7.21 -31.98
CA ASN A 500 8.11 -8.67 -32.10
C ASN A 500 7.60 -9.47 -30.88
N LEU A 501 6.85 -8.85 -29.95
CA LEU A 501 6.29 -9.57 -28.81
C LEU A 501 5.17 -10.55 -29.21
N SER A 502 4.37 -10.23 -30.23
CA SER A 502 3.31 -11.13 -30.71
C SER A 502 3.86 -12.44 -31.30
N PRO A 503 4.86 -12.41 -32.23
CA PRO A 503 5.54 -13.63 -32.67
C PRO A 503 6.16 -14.42 -31.52
N ARG A 504 6.82 -13.74 -30.57
CA ARG A 504 7.43 -14.38 -29.37
C ARG A 504 6.41 -15.03 -28.43
N ALA A 505 5.15 -14.60 -28.47
CA ALA A 505 4.03 -15.26 -27.78
C ALA A 505 3.49 -16.49 -28.53
N GLY A 506 4.05 -16.82 -29.70
CA GLY A 506 3.60 -17.93 -30.55
C GLY A 506 2.44 -17.56 -31.49
N HIS A 507 2.26 -16.28 -31.81
CA HIS A 507 1.25 -15.85 -32.77
C HIS A 507 1.66 -16.25 -34.20
N SER A 508 0.80 -16.99 -34.92
CA SER A 508 1.12 -17.50 -36.24
C SER A 508 1.40 -16.37 -37.26
N PRO A 509 2.51 -16.43 -38.04
CA PRO A 509 2.77 -15.47 -39.11
C PRO A 509 1.68 -15.42 -40.20
N SER A 510 0.95 -16.52 -40.43
CA SER A 510 -0.15 -16.54 -41.41
C SER A 510 -1.34 -15.68 -40.98
N GLN A 511 -1.51 -15.47 -39.67
CA GLN A 511 -2.61 -14.73 -39.06
C GLN A 511 -2.16 -13.38 -38.48
N LEU A 512 -0.89 -13.00 -38.62
CA LEU A 512 -0.35 -11.73 -38.11
C LEU A 512 0.23 -10.90 -39.25
N LYS A 513 -0.31 -9.70 -39.47
CA LYS A 513 0.13 -8.75 -40.50
C LYS A 513 0.81 -7.54 -39.85
N GLU A 514 2.11 -7.42 -40.04
CA GLU A 514 2.95 -6.36 -39.47
C GLU A 514 2.85 -5.08 -40.30
N LEU A 515 1.83 -4.25 -40.06
CA LEU A 515 1.55 -3.04 -40.84
C LEU A 515 2.75 -2.09 -40.88
N HIS A 516 3.48 -1.94 -39.77
CA HIS A 516 4.60 -1.01 -39.65
C HIS A 516 5.97 -1.69 -39.75
N GLY A 517 6.03 -2.96 -40.19
CA GLY A 517 7.27 -3.73 -40.24
C GLY A 517 7.72 -4.24 -38.87
N ASN A 518 9.04 -4.46 -38.71
CA ASN A 518 9.59 -5.15 -37.53
C ASN A 518 10.98 -4.59 -37.17
N LEU A 519 11.22 -4.29 -35.89
CA LEU A 519 12.50 -3.77 -35.39
C LEU A 519 13.66 -4.73 -35.60
N PHE A 520 13.39 -6.02 -35.67
CA PHE A 520 14.36 -7.11 -35.86
C PHE A 520 14.54 -7.51 -37.33
N ALA A 521 13.97 -6.73 -38.24
CA ALA A 521 14.26 -6.84 -39.66
C ALA A 521 15.12 -5.66 -40.13
N LEU A 522 16.07 -5.95 -41.01
CA LEU A 522 17.01 -5.00 -41.59
C LEU A 522 16.83 -4.97 -43.11
N SER A 523 16.99 -3.80 -43.72
CA SER A 523 16.91 -3.66 -45.17
C SER A 523 17.99 -2.73 -45.68
N CYS A 524 18.52 -3.01 -46.88
CA CYS A 524 19.41 -2.07 -47.56
C CYS A 524 18.66 -0.77 -47.84
N VAL A 525 19.31 0.39 -47.64
CA VAL A 525 18.72 1.68 -48.00
C VAL A 525 18.41 1.79 -49.49
N ASP A 526 19.15 1.07 -50.33
CA ASP A 526 18.85 0.91 -51.76
C ASP A 526 17.92 -0.29 -51.99
N VAL A 527 16.63 -0.07 -51.70
CA VAL A 527 15.60 -1.11 -51.78
C VAL A 527 15.37 -1.55 -53.23
N VAL A 528 15.44 -0.64 -54.21
CA VAL A 528 15.17 -0.94 -55.62
C VAL A 528 16.38 -1.57 -56.30
N GLY A 529 17.59 -1.05 -56.09
CA GLY A 529 18.79 -1.58 -56.73
C GLY A 529 19.34 -2.84 -56.06
N CYS A 530 19.44 -2.85 -54.72
CA CYS A 530 20.00 -3.97 -53.98
C CYS A 530 18.92 -4.94 -53.47
N GLY A 531 17.86 -4.42 -52.85
CA GLY A 531 16.74 -5.22 -52.33
C GLY A 531 17.12 -6.23 -51.24
N TYR A 532 18.27 -6.06 -50.56
CA TYR A 532 18.63 -6.93 -49.44
C TYR A 532 17.69 -6.69 -48.25
N ASN A 533 17.15 -7.78 -47.71
CA ASN A 533 16.31 -7.80 -46.52
C ASN A 533 16.72 -8.99 -45.65
N GLU A 534 16.83 -8.76 -44.36
CA GLU A 534 17.15 -9.76 -43.33
C GLU A 534 16.07 -9.70 -42.27
N ARG A 535 15.51 -10.84 -41.88
CA ARG A 535 14.55 -10.96 -40.79
C ARG A 535 15.18 -11.70 -39.61
N ASP A 536 14.57 -11.54 -38.44
CA ASP A 536 14.96 -12.24 -37.21
C ASP A 536 16.39 -11.96 -36.74
N ASN A 537 16.90 -10.75 -37.04
CA ASN A 537 18.17 -10.28 -36.51
C ASN A 537 17.97 -9.77 -35.07
N PHE A 538 18.28 -10.62 -34.10
CA PHE A 538 18.21 -10.34 -32.66
C PHE A 538 19.55 -9.90 -32.05
N GLU A 539 20.52 -9.49 -32.87
CA GLU A 539 21.80 -8.98 -32.36
C GLU A 539 21.56 -7.67 -31.60
N GLU A 540 22.04 -7.60 -30.35
CA GLU A 540 21.88 -6.41 -29.49
C GLU A 540 22.75 -5.25 -29.98
N SER A 541 23.91 -5.54 -30.56
CA SER A 541 24.85 -4.57 -31.11
C SER A 541 25.05 -4.83 -32.60
N LEU A 542 24.52 -3.93 -33.45
CA LEU A 542 24.66 -4.01 -34.91
C LEU A 542 25.98 -3.40 -35.42
N SER A 543 26.66 -2.61 -34.58
CA SER A 543 28.01 -2.11 -34.79
C SER A 543 28.61 -1.66 -33.47
N PRO A 544 29.96 -1.64 -33.32
CA PRO A 544 30.59 -1.16 -32.09
C PRO A 544 30.19 0.25 -31.66
N ALA A 545 29.84 1.13 -32.63
CA ALA A 545 29.44 2.51 -32.38
C ALA A 545 27.96 2.67 -31.97
N LEU A 546 27.17 1.61 -32.13
CA LEU A 546 25.75 1.55 -31.76
C LEU A 546 25.53 0.62 -30.56
N ASP A 547 26.57 0.22 -29.84
CA ASP A 547 26.48 -0.67 -28.69
C ASP A 547 25.84 0.05 -27.48
N PRO A 548 24.62 -0.32 -27.07
CA PRO A 548 23.92 0.35 -25.97
C PRO A 548 24.60 0.16 -24.60
N SER A 549 25.55 -0.78 -24.47
CA SER A 549 26.30 -0.99 -23.23
C SER A 549 27.45 -0.01 -23.01
N LYS A 550 27.83 0.76 -24.04
CA LYS A 550 28.96 1.69 -24.04
C LYS A 550 28.54 3.16 -24.05
N ASP A 551 27.32 3.46 -23.61
CA ASP A 551 26.69 4.79 -23.67
C ASP A 551 27.37 5.76 -22.68
N GLU A 552 28.51 6.34 -23.06
CA GLU A 552 29.13 7.50 -22.40
C GLU A 552 28.53 8.82 -22.92
N GLU A 553 28.53 9.88 -22.12
CA GLU A 553 27.99 11.22 -22.47
C GLU A 553 28.49 11.80 -23.82
N ARG A 554 29.59 11.26 -24.38
CA ARG A 554 30.22 11.71 -25.65
C ARG A 554 29.51 11.30 -26.94
N THR A 555 28.64 10.28 -26.94
CA THR A 555 27.88 9.84 -28.14
C THR A 555 26.58 10.62 -28.37
N ILE A 556 26.29 11.59 -27.49
CA ILE A 556 25.07 12.39 -27.50
C ILE A 556 25.30 13.65 -28.35
N GLY A 557 24.63 13.74 -29.50
CA GLY A 557 24.48 14.99 -30.22
C GLY A 557 23.80 16.03 -29.33
N SER A 558 24.55 17.01 -28.84
CA SER A 558 23.99 18.07 -27.98
C SER A 558 23.02 18.97 -28.79
N ILE A 559 21.77 19.05 -28.36
CA ILE A 559 20.85 20.12 -28.78
C ILE A 559 20.89 21.21 -27.72
N ASN A 560 21.01 22.46 -28.17
CA ASN A 560 20.84 23.62 -27.31
C ASN A 560 19.42 23.60 -26.67
N PRO A 561 19.30 23.50 -25.34
CA PRO A 561 18.02 23.37 -24.64
C PRO A 561 17.03 24.53 -24.88
N ASP A 562 17.52 25.69 -25.36
CA ASP A 562 16.70 26.85 -25.73
C ASP A 562 16.10 26.75 -27.14
N LYS A 563 16.46 25.73 -27.93
CA LYS A 563 15.99 25.51 -29.31
C LYS A 563 15.44 24.10 -29.49
N LYS A 564 14.20 23.87 -29.05
CA LYS A 564 13.46 22.62 -29.34
C LYS A 564 13.15 22.53 -30.84
N PRO A 565 13.60 21.49 -31.58
CA PRO A 565 13.14 21.27 -32.94
C PRO A 565 11.64 20.92 -32.92
N ARG A 566 10.83 21.62 -33.71
CA ARG A 566 9.46 21.21 -34.05
C ARG A 566 9.49 20.41 -35.36
N ALA A 567 8.56 19.49 -35.57
CA ALA A 567 8.34 18.86 -36.87
C ALA A 567 8.38 19.91 -38.00
N SER A 568 9.18 19.67 -39.04
CA SER A 568 9.39 20.67 -40.08
C SER A 568 8.09 20.95 -40.84
N PRO A 569 7.83 22.19 -41.28
CA PRO A 569 6.66 22.51 -42.11
C PRO A 569 6.54 21.62 -43.36
N VAL A 570 7.67 21.14 -43.90
CA VAL A 570 7.73 20.23 -45.05
C VAL A 570 7.23 18.82 -44.69
N LEU A 571 7.64 18.29 -43.53
CA LEU A 571 7.17 16.99 -43.03
C LEU A 571 5.66 17.03 -42.75
N LEU A 572 5.20 18.09 -42.07
CA LEU A 572 3.78 18.30 -41.78
C LEU A 572 2.94 18.44 -43.06
N ALA A 573 3.42 19.21 -44.04
CA ALA A 573 2.76 19.34 -45.34
C ALA A 573 2.76 18.02 -46.14
N GLY A 574 3.80 17.19 -46.00
CA GLY A 574 3.84 15.85 -46.60
C GLY A 574 2.80 14.91 -46.00
N ILE A 575 2.66 14.90 -44.66
CA ILE A 575 1.63 14.13 -43.96
C ILE A 575 0.23 14.61 -44.37
N ALA A 576 0.01 15.93 -44.40
CA ALA A 576 -1.27 16.52 -44.80
C ALA A 576 -1.65 16.18 -46.25
N ARG A 577 -0.72 16.32 -47.22
CA ARG A 577 -0.96 15.93 -48.62
C ARG A 577 -1.31 14.45 -48.75
N LYS A 578 -0.61 13.59 -48.02
CA LYS A 578 -0.85 12.14 -48.04
C LYS A 578 -2.21 11.78 -47.44
N HIS A 579 -2.59 12.42 -46.33
CA HIS A 579 -3.93 12.24 -45.75
C HIS A 579 -5.01 12.73 -46.71
N ALA A 580 -4.83 13.87 -47.37
CA ALA A 580 -5.76 14.37 -48.38
C ALA A 580 -5.89 13.41 -49.59
N GLN A 581 -4.77 12.86 -50.08
CA GLN A 581 -4.76 11.87 -51.17
C GLN A 581 -5.51 10.58 -50.81
N ILE A 582 -5.42 10.13 -49.56
CA ILE A 582 -6.11 8.91 -49.07
C ILE A 582 -7.59 9.18 -48.79
N LEU A 583 -7.95 10.37 -48.33
CA LEU A 583 -9.29 10.66 -47.77
C LEU A 583 -10.25 11.37 -48.73
N GLY A 584 -9.76 11.99 -49.81
CA GLY A 584 -10.60 12.72 -50.76
C GLY A 584 -11.52 13.73 -50.06
N GLU A 585 -12.79 13.80 -50.49
CA GLU A 585 -13.82 14.68 -49.92
C GLU A 585 -14.14 14.41 -48.43
N LYS A 586 -13.74 13.25 -47.89
CA LYS A 586 -13.98 12.90 -46.46
C LYS A 586 -12.97 13.56 -45.51
N TYR A 587 -12.03 14.35 -46.02
CA TYR A 587 -11.04 15.06 -45.22
C TYR A 587 -11.63 16.23 -44.41
N GLU A 588 -12.83 16.70 -44.73
CA GLU A 588 -13.41 17.94 -44.14
C GLU A 588 -14.03 17.77 -42.74
N GLY A 589 -14.14 16.54 -42.21
CA GLY A 589 -14.84 16.28 -40.94
C GLY A 589 -14.00 16.34 -39.66
N ASN A 590 -12.68 16.49 -39.74
CA ASN A 590 -11.81 16.62 -38.58
C ASN A 590 -10.83 17.77 -38.84
N SER A 591 -11.15 18.95 -38.29
CA SER A 591 -10.20 20.08 -38.29
C SER A 591 -8.83 19.58 -37.81
N PRO A 592 -7.74 19.93 -38.50
CA PRO A 592 -6.42 19.47 -38.11
C PRO A 592 -6.16 19.89 -36.67
N THR A 593 -5.66 18.96 -35.86
CA THR A 593 -5.44 19.28 -34.45
C THR A 593 -4.26 20.23 -34.31
N THR A 594 -4.08 20.88 -33.16
CA THR A 594 -2.88 21.71 -32.87
C THR A 594 -1.55 20.94 -32.98
N ARG A 595 -1.58 19.60 -33.09
CA ARG A 595 -0.43 18.75 -33.45
C ARG A 595 -0.14 18.68 -34.96
N ASP A 596 -1.05 19.13 -35.82
CA ASP A 596 -0.96 19.04 -37.29
C ASP A 596 -0.87 20.41 -37.99
N LEU A 597 -1.08 21.54 -37.29
CA LEU A 597 -1.25 22.85 -37.96
C LEU A 597 -0.69 24.09 -37.27
N THR A 598 0.21 23.99 -36.29
CA THR A 598 0.80 25.22 -35.71
C THR A 598 1.86 25.84 -36.63
N SER A 599 1.43 26.43 -37.76
CA SER A 599 1.67 27.82 -38.16
C SER A 599 1.37 28.00 -39.66
N LEU A 600 0.10 28.15 -40.03
CA LEU A 600 -0.28 28.74 -41.32
C LEU A 600 -1.36 29.81 -41.10
N LYS A 601 -0.89 31.03 -40.80
CA LYS A 601 -1.54 32.28 -41.20
C LYS A 601 -0.46 33.16 -41.83
N ALA A 602 -0.74 33.70 -43.02
CA ALA A 602 0.12 34.60 -43.82
C ALA A 602 -0.61 35.96 -44.01
N PRO A 603 -0.05 37.01 -44.65
CA PRO A 603 1.31 37.23 -45.20
C PRO A 603 1.93 38.60 -44.82
N ASP A 604 3.27 38.69 -44.80
CA ASP A 604 4.07 39.78 -45.40
C ASP A 604 5.50 39.65 -44.91
N GLN A 605 6.32 38.86 -45.61
CA GLN A 605 7.76 39.05 -45.85
C GLN A 605 8.23 37.93 -46.80
N PRO A 606 9.20 38.18 -47.70
CA PRO A 606 9.73 37.13 -48.57
C PRO A 606 10.43 36.07 -47.72
N ALA A 607 10.01 34.81 -47.84
CA ALA A 607 10.63 33.70 -47.12
C ALA A 607 12.10 33.52 -47.56
N PRO A 608 13.05 33.33 -46.63
CA PRO A 608 14.38 32.90 -47.00
C PRO A 608 14.34 31.47 -47.56
N SER A 609 15.16 31.23 -48.58
CA SER A 609 15.37 29.92 -49.19
C SER A 609 15.78 28.87 -48.15
N ASN A 610 15.01 27.77 -48.08
CA ASN A 610 15.24 26.55 -47.28
C ASN A 610 15.23 26.67 -45.74
N PRO A 611 14.06 26.49 -45.09
CA PRO A 611 13.93 26.50 -43.63
C PRO A 611 14.41 25.19 -42.92
N VAL A 612 15.06 24.27 -43.63
CA VAL A 612 15.55 22.99 -43.04
C VAL A 612 16.87 23.16 -42.26
N ALA A 613 17.56 24.30 -42.38
CA ALA A 613 18.98 24.41 -42.07
C ALA A 613 19.37 24.79 -40.62
N VAL A 614 18.45 25.16 -39.72
CA VAL A 614 18.86 25.88 -38.47
C VAL A 614 18.89 25.02 -37.19
N THR A 615 18.74 23.70 -37.29
CA THR A 615 19.10 22.80 -36.18
C THR A 615 19.81 21.59 -36.75
N ARG A 616 21.15 21.59 -36.72
CA ARG A 616 21.95 20.43 -37.09
C ARG A 616 21.80 19.37 -36.00
N LEU A 617 21.03 18.34 -36.31
CA LEU A 617 21.13 17.06 -35.64
C LEU A 617 22.48 16.45 -36.03
N SER A 618 23.29 16.02 -35.07
CA SER A 618 24.57 15.39 -35.36
C SER A 618 24.89 14.32 -34.31
N SER A 619 24.77 13.05 -34.68
CA SER A 619 25.24 11.90 -33.92
C SER A 619 26.76 11.83 -33.84
N GLY A 620 27.47 12.47 -34.78
CA GLY A 620 28.93 12.36 -34.91
C GLY A 620 29.42 11.03 -35.49
N LEU A 621 28.51 10.16 -35.94
CA LEU A 621 28.83 8.85 -36.54
C LEU A 621 29.01 8.95 -38.06
N GLU A 622 30.04 8.30 -38.59
CA GLU A 622 30.26 8.21 -40.03
C GLU A 622 29.56 6.97 -40.62
N LYS A 623 29.37 6.96 -41.95
CA LYS A 623 28.74 5.83 -42.65
C LYS A 623 29.40 4.48 -42.34
N LYS A 624 30.72 4.45 -42.12
CA LYS A 624 31.50 3.24 -41.78
C LYS A 624 31.19 2.67 -40.40
N ASP A 625 30.69 3.51 -39.50
CA ASP A 625 30.35 3.15 -38.11
C ASP A 625 28.94 2.53 -38.00
N LEU A 626 28.18 2.56 -39.10
CA LEU A 626 26.80 2.06 -39.18
C LEU A 626 26.75 0.65 -39.79
N PRO A 627 25.64 -0.09 -39.63
CA PRO A 627 25.52 -1.44 -40.14
C PRO A 627 25.61 -1.45 -41.68
N GLN A 628 26.57 -2.19 -42.23
CA GLN A 628 26.81 -2.27 -43.68
C GLN A 628 25.95 -3.36 -44.33
N CYS A 629 25.48 -3.11 -45.55
CA CYS A 629 24.75 -4.11 -46.31
C CYS A 629 25.70 -5.22 -46.81
N PRO A 630 25.50 -6.49 -46.42
CA PRO A 630 26.41 -7.57 -46.80
C PRO A 630 26.32 -7.93 -48.29
N LYS A 631 25.19 -7.62 -48.95
CA LYS A 631 24.95 -7.93 -50.36
C LYS A 631 25.70 -6.98 -51.31
N CYS A 632 25.47 -5.68 -51.20
CA CYS A 632 26.07 -4.71 -52.13
C CYS A 632 27.38 -4.10 -51.61
N LYS A 633 27.67 -4.19 -50.30
CA LYS A 633 28.87 -3.64 -49.63
C LYS A 633 29.10 -2.13 -49.77
N ASN A 634 28.25 -1.43 -50.52
CA ASN A 634 28.36 0.00 -50.84
C ASN A 634 27.36 0.86 -50.05
N ASN A 635 26.32 0.24 -49.49
CA ASN A 635 25.23 0.91 -48.79
C ASN A 635 25.10 0.43 -47.34
N ILE A 636 24.49 1.26 -46.50
CA ILE A 636 24.14 0.91 -45.11
C ILE A 636 22.77 0.24 -45.05
N LEU A 637 22.55 -0.51 -43.97
CA LEU A 637 21.25 -1.02 -43.60
C LEU A 637 20.44 0.07 -42.88
N ARG A 638 19.12 -0.06 -42.96
CA ARG A 638 18.13 0.64 -42.14
C ARG A 638 17.27 -0.39 -41.41
N PRO A 639 16.61 -0.01 -40.31
CA PRO A 639 15.53 -0.81 -39.76
C PRO A 639 14.40 -0.96 -40.79
N ALA A 640 13.87 -2.18 -40.93
CA ALA A 640 12.75 -2.49 -41.82
C ALA A 640 11.40 -2.18 -41.12
N VAL A 641 11.31 -0.97 -40.57
CA VAL A 641 10.09 -0.39 -40.00
C VAL A 641 9.61 0.75 -40.89
N VAL A 642 8.31 1.01 -40.89
CA VAL A 642 7.73 2.12 -41.64
C VAL A 642 7.96 3.43 -40.89
N TRP A 643 8.56 4.40 -41.58
CA TRP A 643 8.80 5.73 -41.03
C TRP A 643 7.66 6.72 -41.30
N PHE A 644 7.62 7.81 -40.53
CA PHE A 644 6.71 8.91 -40.80
C PHE A 644 6.97 9.51 -42.18
N GLY A 645 5.89 9.67 -42.95
CA GLY A 645 5.95 10.12 -44.35
C GLY A 645 6.24 9.01 -45.35
N GLU A 646 6.65 7.82 -44.91
CA GLU A 646 6.85 6.65 -45.78
C GLU A 646 5.52 5.91 -46.02
N PRO A 647 5.22 5.44 -47.24
CA PRO A 647 4.07 4.55 -47.48
C PRO A 647 4.22 3.24 -46.69
N LEU A 648 3.09 2.67 -46.27
CA LEU A 648 3.09 1.28 -45.79
C LEU A 648 3.51 0.35 -46.94
N PRO A 649 4.14 -0.80 -46.64
CA PRO A 649 4.51 -1.77 -47.67
C PRO A 649 3.27 -2.19 -48.48
N VAL A 650 3.37 -2.10 -49.81
CA VAL A 650 2.24 -2.34 -50.72
C VAL A 650 1.65 -3.73 -50.49
N GLU A 651 2.51 -4.75 -50.42
CA GLU A 651 2.13 -6.14 -50.18
C GLU A 651 1.29 -6.31 -48.90
N VAL A 652 1.72 -5.69 -47.79
CA VAL A 652 1.02 -5.79 -46.50
C VAL A 652 -0.32 -5.04 -46.54
N VAL A 653 -0.39 -3.93 -47.28
CA VAL A 653 -1.64 -3.19 -47.47
C VAL A 653 -2.61 -3.97 -48.34
N GLU A 654 -2.16 -4.57 -49.43
CA GLU A 654 -2.99 -5.42 -50.30
C GLU A 654 -3.52 -6.63 -49.54
N GLU A 655 -2.68 -7.29 -48.74
CA GLU A 655 -3.11 -8.38 -47.86
C GLU A 655 -4.14 -7.93 -46.81
N ALA A 656 -3.91 -6.78 -46.17
CA ALA A 656 -4.86 -6.24 -45.20
C ALA A 656 -6.19 -5.85 -45.88
N GLN A 657 -6.14 -5.26 -47.07
CA GLN A 657 -7.30 -4.85 -47.85
C GLN A 657 -8.10 -6.06 -48.34
N ALA A 658 -7.44 -7.13 -48.76
CA ALA A 658 -8.07 -8.36 -49.20
C ALA A 658 -9.00 -8.97 -48.13
N LEU A 659 -8.69 -8.81 -46.84
CA LEU A 659 -9.56 -9.24 -45.73
C LEU A 659 -10.93 -8.56 -45.77
N PHE A 660 -10.98 -7.30 -46.21
CA PHE A 660 -12.19 -6.50 -46.29
C PHE A 660 -12.85 -6.58 -47.66
N ASP A 661 -12.09 -6.86 -48.73
CA ASP A 661 -12.66 -7.01 -50.06
C ASP A 661 -13.34 -8.37 -50.25
N ASP A 662 -12.89 -9.40 -49.51
CA ASP A 662 -13.50 -10.73 -49.48
C ASP A 662 -15.03 -10.65 -49.24
N PRO A 663 -15.86 -11.35 -50.04
CA PRO A 663 -17.32 -11.21 -50.00
C PRO A 663 -17.96 -11.73 -48.69
N GLY A 664 -17.25 -12.52 -47.90
CA GLY A 664 -17.73 -13.04 -46.63
C GLY A 664 -17.92 -11.96 -45.55
N ALA A 665 -18.82 -12.23 -44.60
CA ALA A 665 -19.02 -11.35 -43.45
C ALA A 665 -17.80 -11.36 -42.51
N ILE A 666 -17.58 -10.24 -41.82
CA ILE A 666 -16.67 -10.19 -40.66
C ILE A 666 -17.57 -10.13 -39.43
N ASP A 667 -17.40 -11.05 -38.49
CA ASP A 667 -18.32 -11.19 -37.35
C ASP A 667 -17.95 -10.21 -36.22
N LEU A 668 -16.65 -10.08 -35.96
CA LEU A 668 -16.11 -9.31 -34.83
C LEU A 668 -14.83 -8.57 -35.23
N PHE A 669 -14.75 -7.31 -34.81
CA PHE A 669 -13.55 -6.49 -34.94
C PHE A 669 -13.05 -6.03 -33.57
N LEU A 670 -11.77 -6.28 -33.27
CA LEU A 670 -11.15 -5.88 -32.01
C LEU A 670 -10.21 -4.69 -32.26
N THR A 671 -10.37 -3.61 -31.51
CA THR A 671 -9.41 -2.48 -31.49
C THR A 671 -8.69 -2.50 -30.14
N ILE A 672 -7.39 -2.78 -30.15
CA ILE A 672 -6.63 -3.09 -28.93
C ILE A 672 -5.47 -2.11 -28.77
N GLY A 673 -5.46 -1.35 -27.67
CA GLY A 673 -4.31 -0.52 -27.30
C GLY A 673 -3.94 0.53 -28.35
N THR A 674 -4.90 1.00 -29.13
CA THR A 674 -4.70 2.02 -30.17
C THR A 674 -5.83 3.05 -30.14
N THR A 675 -5.49 4.28 -30.51
CA THR A 675 -6.46 5.38 -30.63
C THR A 675 -7.12 5.42 -32.01
N SER A 676 -6.64 4.62 -32.97
CA SER A 676 -7.16 4.55 -34.34
C SER A 676 -7.32 5.92 -35.02
N LYS A 677 -6.38 6.84 -34.80
CA LYS A 677 -6.43 8.23 -35.33
C LYS A 677 -5.73 8.41 -36.69
N VAL A 678 -4.89 7.46 -37.10
CA VAL A 678 -4.03 7.59 -38.29
C VAL A 678 -4.46 6.61 -39.37
N TRP A 679 -4.66 7.11 -40.59
CA TRP A 679 -5.01 6.29 -41.75
C TRP A 679 -3.78 5.52 -42.28
N PRO A 680 -3.97 4.30 -42.83
CA PRO A 680 -5.24 3.61 -43.08
C PRO A 680 -5.83 2.86 -41.87
N ALA A 681 -5.07 2.65 -40.79
CA ALA A 681 -5.51 1.88 -39.62
C ALA A 681 -6.82 2.39 -39.00
N ALA A 682 -7.03 3.71 -39.01
CA ALA A 682 -8.27 4.35 -38.57
C ALA A 682 -9.54 3.86 -39.31
N GLY A 683 -9.42 3.37 -40.53
CA GLY A 683 -10.55 2.96 -41.37
C GLY A 683 -11.03 1.53 -41.17
N TYR A 684 -10.18 0.64 -40.65
CA TYR A 684 -10.44 -0.80 -40.66
C TYR A 684 -11.66 -1.22 -39.83
N ALA A 685 -11.93 -0.54 -38.71
CA ALA A 685 -13.13 -0.81 -37.91
C ALA A 685 -14.41 -0.52 -38.71
N GLU A 686 -14.44 0.57 -39.48
CA GLU A 686 -15.60 0.93 -40.30
C GLU A 686 -15.73 0.03 -41.53
N MET A 687 -14.61 -0.39 -42.12
CA MET A 687 -14.61 -1.38 -43.19
C MET A 687 -15.16 -2.73 -42.72
N ALA A 688 -14.77 -3.19 -41.52
CA ALA A 688 -15.32 -4.39 -40.90
C ALA A 688 -16.83 -4.27 -40.64
N ARG A 689 -17.31 -3.11 -40.17
CA ARG A 689 -18.74 -2.87 -39.94
C ARG A 689 -19.57 -2.98 -41.22
N LYS A 690 -19.06 -2.50 -42.36
CA LYS A 690 -19.72 -2.66 -43.66
C LYS A 690 -19.87 -4.13 -44.05
N LYS A 691 -19.06 -5.01 -43.48
CA LYS A 691 -19.11 -6.47 -43.62
C LYS A 691 -19.90 -7.17 -42.50
N GLY A 692 -20.59 -6.41 -41.64
CA GLY A 692 -21.46 -6.93 -40.58
C GLY A 692 -20.84 -6.96 -39.19
N ALA A 693 -19.59 -6.54 -39.01
CA ALA A 693 -18.89 -6.72 -37.74
C ALA A 693 -19.51 -5.91 -36.59
N ARG A 694 -19.55 -6.52 -35.41
CA ARG A 694 -19.60 -5.79 -34.13
C ARG A 694 -18.18 -5.40 -33.73
N VAL A 695 -18.02 -4.24 -33.09
CA VAL A 695 -16.69 -3.72 -32.72
C VAL A 695 -16.51 -3.74 -31.21
N ALA A 696 -15.38 -4.27 -30.72
CA ALA A 696 -14.95 -4.12 -29.33
C ALA A 696 -13.68 -3.29 -29.25
N VAL A 697 -13.70 -2.22 -28.47
CA VAL A 697 -12.53 -1.39 -28.19
C VAL A 697 -12.01 -1.70 -26.80
N ILE A 698 -10.74 -2.08 -26.70
CA ILE A 698 -10.02 -2.37 -25.46
C ILE A 698 -8.90 -1.34 -25.32
N ASN A 699 -9.06 -0.40 -24.40
CA ASN A 699 -8.08 0.65 -24.16
C ASN A 699 -8.14 1.19 -22.73
N THR A 700 -7.10 1.91 -22.30
CA THR A 700 -7.00 2.46 -20.93
C THR A 700 -7.91 3.66 -20.68
N ARG A 701 -8.49 4.27 -21.72
CA ARG A 701 -9.39 5.43 -21.64
C ARG A 701 -10.56 5.26 -22.59
N ALA A 702 -11.78 5.51 -22.09
CA ALA A 702 -13.00 5.43 -22.90
C ALA A 702 -13.00 6.42 -24.08
N GLU A 703 -12.44 7.62 -23.88
CA GLU A 703 -12.38 8.70 -24.90
C GLU A 703 -11.55 8.36 -26.15
N ASP A 704 -10.72 7.32 -26.09
CA ASP A 704 -9.97 6.84 -27.24
C ASP A 704 -10.81 5.98 -28.18
N ALA A 705 -12.00 5.54 -27.75
CA ALA A 705 -12.96 4.82 -28.58
C ALA A 705 -13.70 5.81 -29.49
N ARG A 706 -13.51 5.69 -30.82
CA ARG A 706 -14.15 6.56 -31.81
C ARG A 706 -15.24 5.83 -32.58
N HIS A 707 -16.27 6.57 -32.98
CA HIS A 707 -17.36 6.09 -33.82
C HIS A 707 -18.05 4.83 -33.27
N VAL A 708 -18.06 4.62 -31.95
CA VAL A 708 -18.72 3.48 -31.30
C VAL A 708 -20.22 3.61 -31.50
N ARG A 709 -20.90 2.54 -31.92
CA ARG A 709 -22.36 2.50 -32.01
C ARG A 709 -22.92 2.09 -30.65
N PRO A 710 -23.70 2.96 -29.96
CA PRO A 710 -24.41 2.57 -28.75
C PRO A 710 -25.22 1.29 -29.00
N ASP A 711 -25.27 0.41 -28.01
CA ASP A 711 -26.04 -0.84 -28.01
C ASP A 711 -25.63 -1.91 -29.04
N LYS A 712 -24.55 -1.70 -29.80
CA LYS A 712 -24.02 -2.68 -30.77
C LYS A 712 -22.54 -2.98 -30.60
N ASP A 713 -21.76 -1.99 -30.18
CA ASP A 713 -20.31 -2.10 -30.02
C ASP A 713 -19.95 -2.01 -28.51
N TRP A 714 -18.78 -2.51 -28.14
CA TRP A 714 -18.30 -2.49 -26.76
C TRP A 714 -17.10 -1.58 -26.57
N VAL A 715 -17.02 -0.98 -25.38
CA VAL A 715 -15.83 -0.27 -24.90
C VAL A 715 -15.46 -0.85 -23.54
N PHE A 716 -14.35 -1.59 -23.51
CA PHE A 716 -13.78 -2.15 -22.30
C PHE A 716 -12.59 -1.31 -21.87
N VAL A 717 -12.68 -0.71 -20.68
CA VAL A 717 -11.66 0.21 -20.16
C VAL A 717 -10.73 -0.56 -19.22
N GLY A 718 -9.44 -0.57 -19.54
CA GLY A 718 -8.42 -1.22 -18.72
C GLY A 718 -7.13 -1.52 -19.49
N ASP A 719 -6.13 -2.04 -18.78
CA ASP A 719 -4.92 -2.56 -19.43
C ASP A 719 -5.28 -3.79 -20.27
N ALA A 720 -4.76 -3.85 -21.50
CA ALA A 720 -5.03 -4.95 -22.40
C ALA A 720 -4.59 -6.30 -21.81
N ALA A 721 -3.48 -6.32 -21.05
CA ALA A 721 -2.97 -7.51 -20.37
C ALA A 721 -3.97 -8.10 -19.37
N ASP A 722 -4.80 -7.28 -18.73
CA ASP A 722 -5.77 -7.73 -17.74
C ASP A 722 -7.15 -7.99 -18.37
N VAL A 723 -7.55 -7.17 -19.33
CA VAL A 723 -8.89 -7.20 -19.93
C VAL A 723 -9.02 -8.31 -20.98
N LEU A 724 -8.06 -8.45 -21.90
CA LEU A 724 -8.20 -9.39 -23.02
C LEU A 724 -8.29 -10.86 -22.59
N PRO A 725 -7.51 -11.36 -21.63
CA PRO A 725 -7.67 -12.74 -21.16
C PRO A 725 -9.08 -13.04 -20.63
N GLN A 726 -9.70 -12.08 -19.96
CA GLN A 726 -11.07 -12.24 -19.43
C GLN A 726 -12.11 -12.22 -20.55
N LEU A 727 -11.97 -11.33 -21.53
CA LEU A 727 -12.86 -11.25 -22.68
C LEU A 727 -12.77 -12.49 -23.57
N LEU A 728 -11.56 -12.98 -23.82
CA LEU A 728 -11.33 -14.13 -24.72
C LEU A 728 -11.54 -15.49 -24.04
N LYS A 729 -11.68 -15.51 -22.71
CA LYS A 729 -11.80 -16.72 -21.88
C LYS A 729 -12.70 -17.81 -22.46
N PRO A 730 -13.91 -17.53 -23.00
CA PRO A 730 -14.79 -18.60 -23.49
C PRO A 730 -14.26 -19.41 -24.67
N VAL A 731 -13.24 -18.91 -25.37
CA VAL A 731 -12.61 -19.59 -26.51
C VAL A 731 -11.23 -20.16 -26.14
N ILE A 732 -10.55 -19.59 -25.14
CA ILE A 732 -9.14 -19.88 -24.84
C ILE A 732 -8.89 -20.66 -23.52
N SER A 733 -9.90 -20.88 -22.66
CA SER A 733 -9.72 -21.21 -21.24
C SER A 733 -8.88 -22.45 -20.92
N GLU A 734 -9.07 -23.59 -21.59
CA GLU A 734 -8.37 -24.84 -21.21
C GLU A 734 -6.85 -24.81 -21.45
N SER A 735 -6.38 -24.05 -22.45
CA SER A 735 -4.95 -23.92 -22.76
C SER A 735 -4.34 -22.66 -22.16
N TYR A 736 -5.12 -21.60 -21.95
CA TYR A 736 -4.63 -20.38 -21.32
C TYR A 736 -4.23 -20.60 -19.86
N GLU A 737 -4.95 -21.41 -19.10
CA GLU A 737 -4.55 -21.77 -17.71
C GLU A 737 -3.21 -22.54 -17.67
N GLN A 738 -2.92 -23.34 -18.71
CA GLN A 738 -1.63 -24.03 -18.87
C GLN A 738 -0.51 -23.02 -19.22
N VAL A 739 -0.80 -22.04 -20.08
CA VAL A 739 0.11 -20.95 -20.44
C VAL A 739 0.39 -20.05 -19.23
N GLU A 740 -0.63 -19.72 -18.43
CA GLU A 740 -0.50 -18.94 -17.19
C GLU A 740 0.37 -19.66 -16.15
N LYS A 741 0.21 -20.99 -16.01
CA LYS A 741 1.10 -21.82 -15.17
C LYS A 741 2.55 -21.83 -15.66
N ASN A 742 2.78 -21.77 -16.96
CA ASN A 742 4.13 -21.74 -17.55
C ASN A 742 4.78 -20.36 -17.50
N MET A 743 4.01 -19.26 -17.45
CA MET A 743 4.52 -17.89 -17.25
C MET A 743 5.00 -17.62 -15.83
N LYS A 744 4.41 -18.32 -14.84
CA LYS A 744 4.73 -18.20 -13.41
C LYS A 744 5.93 -19.05 -12.98
N LYS A 745 6.45 -19.89 -13.88
CA LYS A 745 7.72 -20.63 -13.75
C LYS A 745 8.84 -19.84 -14.45
#